data_AF-A0A1G9JLL9-F1
#
_entry.id   AF-A0A1G9JLL9-F1
#
_cell.length_a   1.000
_cell.length_b   1.000
_cell.length_c   1.000
_cell.angle_alpha   90.00
_cell.angle_beta   90.00
_cell.angle_gamma   90.00
#
_symmetry.space_group_name_H-M   'P 1'
#
loop_
_entity.id
_entity.type
_entity.pdbx_description
1 polymer ?
#
loop_
_entity_poly.entity_id
_entity_poly.type
_entity_poly.pdbx_seq_one_letter_code
_entity_poly.pdbx_strand_id
1 'polypeptide(L)'
;MYISMQGNWTIRVTAKNAAFKQQFVVQGATSGNGIHPGTIGAADVVVTGAMWTLNIQNNPGTGFQNSEARIKFPTKVGSTYQFQIQSNDAGADQDFDDLVLTCITAAGAQDFLAYGHVSTYSGSCLYNPCYRSHFVIDHLDAFEKALKNPRMRELIEKYYPERIPPVIVNPNPPDPGPFRPIMLNLMDDRQTPNRLADVFNIENEAKIIDTKAANKKGAENSPLERTLKFSKTIQLDSKVNSVLAAAHRDIVGIFDNARFGCSVSDGKNISLNFEEYDRTTAEKLGNPYTGTGERRNLGFAVTDMNGNYIFHYKHTAGDVLDEIFTDFAAGENVAIQRLPDLVVSIPGSTVGAPVLYESACYFNVSQIKRIDICVPASVIPKPFNCFNGNMIGALGNVVIGGNQNSTASFAAMDRDSATLHNHLYADGRITSHNVLAHLNIDCAAWAGTVDVKGCLYNTQRKATDPIIAFYTIRYSKNMLEPFNSWNYVSEGYMGYLFQGIGLDLLPKLIGTYDTVPLKVDGGPAIKVPYYLNVEAQIEAGIPWIPYDKNRLIQLNTGIYQGTAPGTVYFRMDGYDAAGKHIAGATDMIALFIDNNYLGFSLDDVWFDADGVNIVKAECNLYRIKEAFLNSPLNVKFKACETHPNSKFQDHYDLSIGKCGTSAGFEVKLFGSLIPAPTILHGDNPDNNEAHSCPGYRGTADPSKFGDSNAHQITFVPLPVPAGKWLEPTESYATVSIGLSASKRTTNGYGAGANAAPYSVSTGVAIERLP
;
A
#
# COMPACT_ATOMS: atom_id res chain seq x y z
N MET A 1 -21.13 -11.07 8.46
CA MET A 1 -19.91 -10.92 7.63
C MET A 1 -20.30 -11.08 6.17
N TYR A 2 -19.74 -10.26 5.27
CA TYR A 2 -19.99 -10.38 3.82
C TYR A 2 -19.06 -11.38 3.16
N ILE A 3 -19.66 -12.27 2.37
CA ILE A 3 -18.94 -13.18 1.48
C ILE A 3 -19.15 -12.69 0.06
N SER A 4 -18.06 -12.33 -0.61
CA SER A 4 -18.06 -12.01 -2.03
C SER A 4 -18.27 -13.28 -2.84
N MET A 5 -19.19 -13.23 -3.79
CA MET A 5 -19.57 -14.33 -4.66
C MET A 5 -19.54 -13.86 -6.11
N GLN A 6 -19.14 -14.74 -7.02
CA GLN A 6 -19.01 -14.41 -8.45
C GLN A 6 -19.68 -15.46 -9.32
N GLY A 7 -20.30 -15.04 -10.41
CA GLY A 7 -21.04 -15.92 -11.29
C GLY A 7 -22.33 -16.45 -10.68
N ASN A 8 -22.83 -17.55 -11.25
CA ASN A 8 -24.14 -18.11 -10.92
C ASN A 8 -24.03 -19.15 -9.82
N TRP A 9 -24.90 -19.06 -8.81
CA TRP A 9 -24.93 -20.02 -7.70
C TRP A 9 -26.38 -20.34 -7.30
N THR A 10 -26.57 -21.56 -6.82
CA THR A 10 -27.78 -21.97 -6.11
C THR A 10 -27.45 -22.07 -4.62
N ILE A 11 -28.18 -21.33 -3.79
CA ILE A 11 -28.01 -21.31 -2.34
C ILE A 11 -29.12 -22.16 -1.70
N ARG A 12 -28.72 -23.11 -0.87
CA ARG A 12 -29.61 -24.00 -0.12
C ARG A 12 -29.34 -23.90 1.38
N VAL A 13 -30.38 -23.76 2.19
CA VAL A 13 -30.29 -23.92 3.64
C VAL A 13 -30.22 -25.41 3.98
N THR A 14 -29.10 -25.88 4.51
CA THR A 14 -28.87 -27.31 4.79
C THR A 14 -28.92 -27.67 6.26
N ALA A 15 -28.60 -26.74 7.16
CA ALA A 15 -28.78 -26.91 8.60
C ALA A 15 -29.12 -25.58 9.28
N LYS A 16 -29.78 -25.66 10.43
CA LYS A 16 -30.07 -24.56 11.35
C LYS A 16 -30.17 -25.11 12.76
N ASN A 17 -29.17 -24.84 13.60
CA ASN A 17 -29.14 -25.28 14.99
C ASN A 17 -29.44 -24.14 15.99
N ALA A 18 -29.40 -22.89 15.53
CA ALA A 18 -29.72 -21.71 16.34
C ALA A 18 -31.16 -21.70 16.85
N ALA A 19 -31.38 -21.21 18.06
CA ALA A 19 -32.71 -20.85 18.57
C ALA A 19 -33.24 -19.55 17.94
N PHE A 20 -32.36 -18.59 17.64
CA PHE A 20 -32.75 -17.31 17.07
C PHE A 20 -33.31 -17.45 15.64
N LYS A 21 -34.06 -16.45 15.20
CA LYS A 21 -34.50 -16.37 13.79
C LYS A 21 -33.27 -16.04 12.94
N GLN A 22 -33.10 -16.79 11.85
CA GLN A 22 -31.98 -16.65 10.93
C GLN A 22 -32.50 -16.31 9.53
N GLN A 23 -31.78 -15.46 8.81
CA GLN A 23 -32.02 -15.12 7.40
C GLN A 23 -30.70 -14.95 6.67
N PHE A 24 -30.73 -14.98 5.34
CA PHE A 24 -29.59 -14.57 4.54
C PHE A 24 -30.01 -13.52 3.52
N VAL A 25 -29.11 -12.61 3.21
CA VAL A 25 -29.35 -11.47 2.34
C VAL A 25 -28.41 -11.54 1.16
N VAL A 26 -28.98 -11.46 -0.04
CA VAL A 26 -28.25 -11.42 -1.31
C VAL A 26 -28.36 -10.00 -1.87
N GLN A 27 -27.21 -9.41 -2.23
CA GLN A 27 -27.17 -8.05 -2.77
C GLN A 27 -26.15 -7.91 -3.91
N GLY A 28 -26.45 -7.04 -4.87
CA GLY A 28 -25.59 -6.73 -6.01
C GLY A 28 -25.67 -7.74 -7.16
N ALA A 29 -26.53 -8.75 -7.06
CA ALA A 29 -26.73 -9.76 -8.09
C ALA A 29 -27.56 -9.20 -9.27
N THR A 30 -27.50 -9.85 -10.43
CA THR A 30 -28.43 -9.63 -11.54
C THR A 30 -29.82 -10.19 -11.21
N SER A 31 -29.89 -11.37 -10.59
CA SER A 31 -31.13 -11.98 -10.10
C SER A 31 -30.93 -12.65 -8.74
N GLY A 32 -32.01 -12.82 -7.97
CA GLY A 32 -31.96 -13.47 -6.65
C GLY A 32 -31.64 -12.54 -5.48
N ASN A 33 -31.56 -11.22 -5.70
CA ASN A 33 -31.43 -10.24 -4.62
C ASN A 33 -32.58 -10.30 -3.62
N GLY A 34 -32.31 -9.89 -2.38
CA GLY A 34 -33.30 -9.73 -1.33
C GLY A 34 -32.98 -10.50 -0.06
N ILE A 35 -33.96 -10.52 0.84
CA ILE A 35 -33.91 -11.24 2.11
C ILE A 35 -34.59 -12.59 1.93
N HIS A 36 -33.89 -13.65 2.31
CA HIS A 36 -34.34 -15.03 2.17
C HIS A 36 -34.37 -15.74 3.53
N PRO A 37 -35.37 -16.60 3.78
CA PRO A 37 -35.52 -17.27 5.07
C PRO A 37 -34.40 -18.29 5.31
N GLY A 38 -33.76 -18.23 6.48
CA GLY A 38 -32.77 -19.21 6.93
C GLY A 38 -33.43 -20.43 7.57
N THR A 39 -34.40 -21.05 6.89
CA THR A 39 -35.16 -22.20 7.41
C THR A 39 -34.90 -23.44 6.56
N ILE A 40 -34.66 -24.59 7.20
CA ILE A 40 -34.47 -25.87 6.50
C ILE A 40 -35.75 -26.20 5.70
N GLY A 41 -35.57 -26.59 4.44
CA GLY A 41 -36.68 -26.91 3.54
C GLY A 41 -37.29 -25.70 2.81
N ALA A 42 -36.76 -24.48 3.04
CA ALA A 42 -37.03 -23.36 2.15
C ALA A 42 -36.57 -23.66 0.71
N ALA A 43 -37.22 -23.05 -0.27
CA ALA A 43 -36.85 -23.22 -1.67
C ALA A 43 -35.41 -22.72 -1.93
N ASP A 44 -34.69 -23.44 -2.78
CA ASP A 44 -33.36 -23.03 -3.21
C ASP A 44 -33.42 -21.67 -3.90
N VAL A 45 -32.45 -20.81 -3.60
CA VAL A 45 -32.36 -19.47 -4.18
C VAL A 45 -31.32 -19.49 -5.29
N VAL A 46 -31.77 -19.28 -6.53
CA VAL A 46 -30.88 -19.14 -7.70
C VAL A 46 -30.45 -17.68 -7.83
N VAL A 47 -29.15 -17.45 -7.70
CA VAL A 47 -28.52 -16.14 -7.79
C VAL A 47 -27.64 -16.09 -9.03
N THR A 48 -27.79 -15.03 -9.83
CA THR A 48 -26.95 -14.80 -11.02
C THR A 48 -26.33 -13.42 -10.95
N GLY A 49 -25.12 -13.25 -11.45
CA GLY A 49 -24.42 -11.96 -11.46
C GLY A 49 -22.92 -12.13 -11.67
N ALA A 50 -22.24 -11.06 -12.12
CA ALA A 50 -20.79 -11.06 -12.27
C ALA A 50 -20.09 -11.07 -10.90
N MET A 51 -20.50 -10.16 -10.01
CA MET A 51 -20.03 -10.06 -8.64
C MET A 51 -21.19 -9.62 -7.74
N TRP A 52 -21.39 -10.29 -6.63
CA TRP A 52 -22.45 -10.03 -5.67
C TRP A 52 -22.02 -10.48 -4.26
N THR A 53 -22.84 -10.18 -3.26
CA THR A 53 -22.51 -10.47 -1.86
C THR A 53 -23.60 -11.26 -1.17
N LEU A 54 -23.17 -12.12 -0.25
CA LEU A 54 -24.01 -12.90 0.65
C LEU A 54 -23.66 -12.56 2.10
N ASN A 55 -24.68 -12.37 2.93
CA ASN A 55 -24.51 -12.21 4.36
C ASN A 55 -25.59 -13.00 5.12
N ILE A 56 -25.22 -13.61 6.24
CA ILE A 56 -26.14 -14.31 7.15
C ILE A 56 -26.44 -13.37 8.32
N GLN A 57 -27.70 -13.33 8.74
CA GLN A 57 -28.19 -12.47 9.81
C GLN A 57 -29.01 -13.24 10.83
N ASN A 58 -28.82 -12.93 12.10
CA ASN A 58 -29.61 -13.43 13.21
C ASN A 58 -30.45 -12.33 13.86
N ASN A 59 -31.52 -12.72 14.55
CA ASN A 59 -32.35 -11.79 15.31
C ASN A 59 -32.50 -12.26 16.77
N PRO A 60 -31.78 -11.65 17.73
CA PRO A 60 -31.88 -11.99 19.15
C PRO A 60 -33.10 -11.38 19.85
N GLY A 61 -33.99 -10.70 19.11
CA GLY A 61 -35.21 -10.03 19.62
C GLY A 61 -35.20 -8.51 19.46
N THR A 62 -34.05 -7.91 19.14
CA THR A 62 -33.87 -6.45 18.96
C THR A 62 -33.84 -6.02 17.50
N GLY A 63 -33.94 -6.95 16.55
CA GLY A 63 -33.76 -6.69 15.12
C GLY A 63 -32.80 -7.69 14.49
N PHE A 64 -32.74 -7.71 13.15
CA PHE A 64 -31.74 -8.51 12.45
C PHE A 64 -30.39 -7.80 12.45
N GLN A 65 -29.34 -8.54 12.80
CA GLN A 65 -27.95 -8.10 12.79
C GLN A 65 -27.10 -9.13 12.06
N ASN A 66 -25.88 -8.76 11.68
CA ASN A 66 -24.99 -9.64 10.93
C ASN A 66 -24.40 -10.75 11.81
N SER A 67 -24.52 -11.99 11.37
CA SER A 67 -23.86 -13.13 12.00
C SER A 67 -22.38 -13.17 11.63
N GLU A 68 -21.57 -13.76 12.50
CA GLU A 68 -20.24 -14.23 12.13
C GLU A 68 -20.38 -15.36 11.10
N ALA A 69 -19.45 -15.44 10.13
CA ALA A 69 -19.50 -16.48 9.11
C ALA A 69 -18.10 -16.94 8.71
N ARG A 70 -17.99 -18.21 8.33
CA ARG A 70 -16.77 -18.82 7.78
C ARG A 70 -17.09 -19.70 6.58
N ILE A 71 -16.14 -19.82 5.67
CA ILE A 71 -16.27 -20.60 4.44
C ILE A 71 -15.52 -21.92 4.58
N LYS A 72 -16.10 -23.00 4.04
CA LYS A 72 -15.41 -24.28 3.84
C LYS A 72 -14.89 -24.39 2.42
N PHE A 73 -13.79 -25.11 2.24
CA PHE A 73 -13.23 -25.30 0.91
C PHE A 73 -14.17 -26.07 -0.02
N PRO A 74 -14.20 -25.69 -1.31
CA PRO A 74 -15.08 -26.27 -2.31
C PRO A 74 -14.67 -27.69 -2.66
N THR A 75 -15.66 -28.49 -3.02
CA THR A 75 -15.48 -29.86 -3.53
C THR A 75 -16.25 -30.01 -4.85
N LYS A 76 -15.74 -30.84 -5.75
CA LYS A 76 -16.47 -31.23 -6.96
C LYS A 76 -17.33 -32.45 -6.65
N VAL A 77 -18.64 -32.33 -6.83
CA VAL A 77 -19.60 -33.43 -6.68
C VAL A 77 -20.39 -33.56 -7.97
N GLY A 78 -20.15 -34.67 -8.68
CA GLY A 78 -20.70 -34.88 -10.03
C GLY A 78 -20.31 -33.76 -10.99
N SER A 79 -21.31 -33.13 -11.60
CA SER A 79 -21.18 -32.00 -12.52
C SER A 79 -21.25 -30.63 -11.84
N THR A 80 -21.11 -30.57 -10.51
CA THR A 80 -21.22 -29.32 -9.74
C THR A 80 -20.03 -29.09 -8.83
N TYR A 81 -19.70 -27.82 -8.59
CA TYR A 81 -18.88 -27.40 -7.46
C TYR A 81 -19.80 -27.02 -6.31
N GLN A 82 -19.44 -27.45 -5.10
CA GLN A 82 -20.19 -27.14 -3.90
C GLN A 82 -19.27 -26.75 -2.74
N PHE A 83 -19.72 -25.80 -1.93
CA PHE A 83 -19.07 -25.44 -0.68
C PHE A 83 -20.10 -25.00 0.35
N GLN A 84 -19.66 -24.89 1.61
CA GLN A 84 -20.52 -24.48 2.71
C GLN A 84 -20.09 -23.14 3.30
N ILE A 85 -21.09 -22.35 3.68
CA ILE A 85 -20.96 -21.17 4.53
C ILE A 85 -21.61 -21.55 5.85
N GLN A 86 -20.87 -21.35 6.94
CA GLN A 86 -21.30 -21.66 8.29
C GLN A 86 -21.34 -20.37 9.10
N SER A 87 -22.43 -20.12 9.82
CA SER A 87 -22.54 -18.94 10.69
C SER A 87 -22.46 -19.25 12.17
N ASN A 88 -22.05 -18.26 12.95
CA ASN A 88 -22.23 -18.18 14.40
C ASN A 88 -23.08 -16.94 14.73
N ASP A 89 -24.10 -17.10 15.56
CA ASP A 89 -25.06 -16.07 15.89
C ASP A 89 -24.64 -15.27 17.14
N ALA A 90 -25.58 -14.64 17.85
CA ALA A 90 -25.29 -13.83 19.04
C ALA A 90 -25.43 -14.62 20.36
N GLY A 91 -25.55 -15.95 20.24
CA GLY A 91 -25.52 -16.91 21.32
C GLY A 91 -24.17 -16.96 22.03
N ALA A 92 -24.11 -17.74 23.11
CA ALA A 92 -22.91 -17.87 23.93
C ALA A 92 -21.96 -18.95 23.42
N ASP A 93 -22.43 -19.84 22.54
CA ASP A 93 -21.64 -20.87 21.88
C ASP A 93 -20.88 -20.32 20.67
N GLN A 94 -19.84 -21.04 20.27
CA GLN A 94 -18.90 -20.67 19.20
C GLN A 94 -18.75 -21.81 18.16
N ASP A 95 -19.73 -22.70 18.11
CA ASP A 95 -19.86 -23.73 17.11
C ASP A 95 -20.61 -23.16 15.90
N PHE A 96 -19.87 -22.75 14.87
CA PHE A 96 -20.44 -22.21 13.63
C PHE A 96 -21.32 -23.26 12.90
N ASP A 97 -22.54 -23.49 13.37
CA ASP A 97 -23.54 -24.39 12.82
C ASP A 97 -24.99 -23.84 12.97
N ASP A 98 -25.11 -22.61 13.47
CA ASP A 98 -26.36 -21.89 13.67
C ASP A 98 -27.22 -21.77 12.41
N LEU A 99 -26.57 -21.49 11.30
CA LEU A 99 -27.11 -21.61 9.95
C LEU A 99 -25.98 -22.10 9.02
N VAL A 100 -26.28 -23.15 8.27
CA VAL A 100 -25.38 -23.68 7.23
C VAL A 100 -26.04 -23.52 5.87
N LEU A 101 -25.37 -22.81 4.99
CA LEU A 101 -25.74 -22.66 3.59
C LEU A 101 -24.82 -23.49 2.73
N THR A 102 -25.38 -24.30 1.83
CA THR A 102 -24.62 -24.95 0.76
C THR A 102 -24.79 -24.14 -0.52
N CYS A 103 -23.68 -23.69 -1.09
CA CYS A 103 -23.62 -22.97 -2.35
C CYS A 103 -23.19 -23.95 -3.45
N ILE A 104 -23.96 -24.01 -4.54
CA ILE A 104 -23.78 -24.97 -5.63
C ILE A 104 -23.69 -24.24 -6.96
N THR A 105 -22.71 -24.57 -7.79
CA THR A 105 -22.61 -24.07 -9.17
C THR A 105 -22.20 -25.18 -10.14
N ALA A 106 -22.40 -24.97 -11.45
CA ALA A 106 -22.01 -25.94 -12.46
C ALA A 106 -20.48 -26.04 -12.58
N ALA A 107 -19.97 -27.23 -12.85
CA ALA A 107 -18.55 -27.49 -13.08
C ALA A 107 -18.29 -27.76 -14.58
N GLY A 108 -18.47 -26.73 -15.41
CA GLY A 108 -18.21 -26.78 -16.84
C GLY A 108 -16.74 -26.61 -17.18
N ALA A 109 -16.40 -26.80 -18.47
CA ALA A 109 -15.01 -26.71 -18.95
C ALA A 109 -14.45 -25.27 -18.93
N GLN A 110 -15.33 -24.28 -18.89
CA GLN A 110 -15.02 -22.84 -18.84
C GLN A 110 -15.13 -22.26 -17.43
N ASP A 111 -15.62 -23.04 -16.46
CA ASP A 111 -15.86 -22.58 -15.10
C ASP A 111 -14.63 -22.88 -14.25
N PHE A 112 -13.99 -21.82 -13.75
CA PHE A 112 -12.78 -21.89 -12.96
C PHE A 112 -13.04 -21.42 -11.54
N LEU A 113 -12.47 -22.14 -10.57
CA LEU A 113 -12.65 -21.90 -9.16
C LEU A 113 -11.28 -21.95 -8.46
N ALA A 114 -10.77 -20.77 -8.13
CA ALA A 114 -9.61 -20.60 -7.27
C ALA A 114 -10.08 -20.45 -5.81
N TYR A 115 -9.45 -21.16 -4.89
CA TYR A 115 -9.77 -21.06 -3.46
C TYR A 115 -8.51 -21.23 -2.64
N GLY A 116 -8.52 -20.81 -1.38
CA GLY A 116 -7.39 -21.08 -0.50
C GLY A 116 -7.41 -20.23 0.74
N HIS A 117 -6.25 -20.12 1.37
CA HIS A 117 -6.05 -19.37 2.59
C HIS A 117 -5.01 -18.27 2.39
N VAL A 118 -5.31 -17.08 2.88
CA VAL A 118 -4.38 -15.95 2.91
C VAL A 118 -3.76 -15.84 4.29
N SER A 119 -2.43 -15.82 4.33
CA SER A 119 -1.66 -15.54 5.54
C SER A 119 -0.87 -14.26 5.39
N THR A 120 -0.70 -13.53 6.49
CA THR A 120 0.31 -12.48 6.62
C THR A 120 1.57 -13.06 7.24
N TYR A 121 2.75 -12.56 6.86
CA TYR A 121 4.02 -12.99 7.45
C TYR A 121 4.91 -11.81 7.86
N SER A 122 5.71 -12.00 8.90
CA SER A 122 6.58 -10.97 9.48
C SER A 122 7.79 -11.54 10.24
N GLY A 123 8.67 -10.67 10.73
CA GLY A 123 9.88 -11.04 11.45
C GLY A 123 11.03 -11.37 10.51
N SER A 124 11.68 -12.52 10.73
CA SER A 124 12.87 -12.95 9.98
C SER A 124 12.56 -13.73 8.70
N CYS A 125 11.32 -13.70 8.20
CA CYS A 125 10.98 -14.35 6.93
C CYS A 125 11.79 -13.68 5.80
N LEU A 126 12.78 -14.39 5.26
CA LEU A 126 13.64 -13.87 4.19
C LEU A 126 12.99 -13.93 2.79
N TYR A 127 11.90 -14.69 2.65
CA TYR A 127 11.15 -14.91 1.40
C TYR A 127 9.70 -15.31 1.70
N ASN A 128 8.87 -15.30 0.67
CA ASN A 128 7.46 -15.64 0.77
C ASN A 128 7.29 -17.13 1.15
N PRO A 129 6.64 -17.46 2.28
CA PRO A 129 6.56 -18.83 2.78
C PRO A 129 5.49 -19.70 2.10
N CYS A 130 4.60 -19.13 1.27
CA CYS A 130 3.52 -19.86 0.61
C CYS A 130 3.97 -20.58 -0.68
N TYR A 131 5.03 -20.09 -1.33
CA TYR A 131 5.57 -20.76 -2.52
C TYR A 131 6.47 -21.92 -2.10
N ARG A 132 6.04 -23.15 -2.44
CA ARG A 132 6.80 -24.37 -2.14
C ARG A 132 7.73 -24.80 -3.26
N SER A 133 7.43 -24.42 -4.51
CA SER A 133 8.19 -24.82 -5.70
C SER A 133 9.23 -23.80 -6.15
N HIS A 134 9.10 -22.55 -5.70
CA HIS A 134 9.97 -21.44 -6.09
C HIS A 134 10.39 -20.66 -4.86
N PHE A 135 11.57 -20.05 -4.92
CA PHE A 135 11.97 -19.03 -3.98
C PHE A 135 11.43 -17.70 -4.47
N VAL A 136 10.46 -17.13 -3.74
CA VAL A 136 9.77 -15.91 -4.15
C VAL A 136 10.12 -14.75 -3.24
N ILE A 137 10.64 -13.67 -3.84
CA ILE A 137 10.85 -12.38 -3.20
C ILE A 137 9.78 -11.45 -3.78
N ASP A 138 8.91 -10.94 -2.93
CA ASP A 138 7.65 -10.28 -3.33
C ASP A 138 7.49 -8.86 -2.72
N HIS A 139 8.50 -8.38 -2.00
CA HIS A 139 8.55 -7.02 -1.49
C HIS A 139 9.99 -6.52 -1.32
N LEU A 140 10.14 -5.20 -1.28
CA LEU A 140 11.44 -4.51 -1.30
C LEU A 140 12.35 -4.88 -0.12
N ASP A 141 11.81 -4.96 1.11
CA ASP A 141 12.63 -5.29 2.28
C ASP A 141 13.25 -6.70 2.19
N ALA A 142 12.51 -7.68 1.67
CA ALA A 142 13.07 -9.01 1.40
C ALA A 142 14.11 -8.98 0.28
N PHE A 143 13.91 -8.15 -0.73
CA PHE A 143 14.89 -7.98 -1.80
C PHE A 143 16.22 -7.42 -1.27
N GLU A 144 16.17 -6.35 -0.48
CA GLU A 144 17.37 -5.76 0.14
C GLU A 144 18.09 -6.75 1.06
N LYS A 145 17.34 -7.53 1.85
CA LYS A 145 17.90 -8.60 2.68
C LYS A 145 18.51 -9.71 1.84
N ALA A 146 17.88 -10.11 0.73
CA ALA A 146 18.40 -11.12 -0.18
C ALA A 146 19.73 -10.67 -0.81
N LEU A 147 19.86 -9.39 -1.18
CA LEU A 147 21.10 -8.83 -1.73
C LEU A 147 22.27 -8.78 -0.74
N LYS A 148 22.00 -8.89 0.58
CA LYS A 148 23.06 -9.02 1.60
C LYS A 148 23.65 -10.43 1.66
N ASN A 149 22.96 -11.44 1.11
CA ASN A 149 23.49 -12.79 0.99
C ASN A 149 24.25 -12.92 -0.35
N PRO A 150 25.57 -13.19 -0.35
CA PRO A 150 26.37 -13.23 -1.57
C PRO A 150 25.87 -14.21 -2.64
N ARG A 151 25.32 -15.37 -2.23
CA ARG A 151 24.82 -16.38 -3.18
C ARG A 151 23.48 -15.99 -3.80
N MET A 152 22.60 -15.38 -3.01
CA MET A 152 21.34 -14.86 -3.53
C MET A 152 21.58 -13.68 -4.47
N ARG A 153 22.52 -12.80 -4.12
CA ARG A 153 22.96 -11.71 -5.00
C ARG A 153 23.42 -12.24 -6.36
N GLU A 154 24.29 -13.26 -6.39
CA GLU A 154 24.79 -13.84 -7.65
C GLU A 154 23.65 -14.40 -8.54
N LEU A 155 22.66 -15.07 -7.94
CA LEU A 155 21.48 -15.57 -8.67
C LEU A 155 20.59 -14.43 -9.19
N ILE A 156 20.35 -13.40 -8.37
CA ILE A 156 19.56 -12.24 -8.78
C ILE A 156 20.29 -11.47 -9.88
N GLU A 157 21.58 -11.23 -9.77
CA GLU A 157 22.40 -10.57 -10.81
C GLU A 157 22.39 -11.37 -12.12
N LYS A 158 22.32 -12.71 -12.06
CA LYS A 158 22.25 -13.58 -13.24
C LYS A 158 20.89 -13.57 -13.94
N TYR A 159 19.80 -13.72 -13.19
CA TYR A 159 18.45 -13.92 -13.75
C TYR A 159 17.60 -12.64 -13.79
N TYR A 160 17.93 -11.66 -12.96
CA TYR A 160 17.21 -10.39 -12.81
C TYR A 160 18.19 -9.20 -12.76
N PRO A 161 19.13 -9.08 -13.71
CA PRO A 161 20.13 -8.01 -13.72
C PRO A 161 19.49 -6.62 -13.72
N GLU A 162 18.32 -6.47 -14.33
CA GLU A 162 17.56 -5.23 -14.40
C GLU A 162 16.91 -4.81 -13.06
N ARG A 163 16.82 -5.73 -12.09
CA ARG A 163 16.30 -5.45 -10.74
C ARG A 163 17.39 -4.96 -9.79
N ILE A 164 18.66 -5.14 -10.15
CA ILE A 164 19.78 -4.62 -9.37
C ILE A 164 19.82 -3.11 -9.57
N PRO A 165 19.70 -2.30 -8.49
CA PRO A 165 19.80 -0.86 -8.63
C PRO A 165 21.14 -0.50 -9.29
N PRO A 166 21.15 0.27 -10.38
CA PRO A 166 22.41 0.76 -10.93
C PRO A 166 23.14 1.54 -9.83
N VAL A 167 24.47 1.45 -9.81
CA VAL A 167 25.28 2.42 -9.06
C VAL A 167 24.88 3.80 -9.59
N ILE A 168 24.18 4.59 -8.77
CA ILE A 168 23.52 5.82 -9.22
C ILE A 168 24.59 6.76 -9.78
N VAL A 169 24.56 6.95 -11.10
CA VAL A 169 25.19 8.09 -11.77
C VAL A 169 24.02 8.96 -12.23
N ASN A 170 23.94 10.19 -11.69
CA ASN A 170 22.87 11.16 -11.96
C ASN A 170 22.48 11.24 -13.45
N PRO A 171 21.20 11.48 -13.79
CA PRO A 171 20.07 11.84 -12.92
C PRO A 171 19.27 10.65 -12.37
N ASN A 172 18.57 10.89 -11.25
CA ASN A 172 17.71 9.92 -10.58
C ASN A 172 16.53 9.50 -11.50
N PRO A 173 16.27 8.19 -11.70
CA PRO A 173 15.07 7.76 -12.42
C PRO A 173 13.79 8.14 -11.64
N PRO A 174 12.63 8.16 -12.31
CA PRO A 174 11.33 8.32 -11.64
C PRO A 174 11.19 7.32 -10.49
N ASP A 175 10.43 7.68 -9.45
CA ASP A 175 10.15 6.78 -8.31
C ASP A 175 9.80 5.37 -8.82
N PRO A 176 10.46 4.32 -8.31
CA PRO A 176 10.20 2.97 -8.79
C PRO A 176 8.73 2.63 -8.54
N GLY A 177 8.09 2.07 -9.56
CA GLY A 177 6.73 1.53 -9.44
C GLY A 177 6.65 0.42 -8.37
N PRO A 178 5.43 -0.09 -8.09
CA PRO A 178 5.24 -1.17 -7.11
C PRO A 178 6.20 -2.34 -7.39
N PHE A 179 6.79 -2.88 -6.31
CA PHE A 179 7.77 -3.95 -6.40
C PHE A 179 7.14 -5.18 -7.07
N ARG A 180 7.78 -5.66 -8.14
CA ARG A 180 7.33 -6.85 -8.86
C ARG A 180 8.03 -8.09 -8.31
N PRO A 181 7.29 -9.17 -8.02
CA PRO A 181 7.89 -10.37 -7.46
C PRO A 181 8.96 -11.00 -8.35
N ILE A 182 10.03 -11.45 -7.71
CA ILE A 182 11.11 -12.25 -8.29
C ILE A 182 10.83 -13.72 -7.96
N MET A 183 10.78 -14.56 -9.00
CA MET A 183 10.65 -16.01 -8.85
C MET A 183 11.97 -16.69 -9.22
N LEU A 184 12.57 -17.39 -8.27
CA LEU A 184 13.77 -18.19 -8.49
C LEU A 184 13.44 -19.68 -8.41
N ASN A 185 13.52 -20.38 -9.54
CA ASN A 185 13.49 -21.83 -9.58
C ASN A 185 14.89 -22.36 -9.24
N LEU A 186 14.97 -23.19 -8.22
CA LEU A 186 16.21 -23.76 -7.70
C LEU A 186 16.45 -25.20 -8.19
N MET A 187 15.45 -25.80 -8.86
CA MET A 187 15.45 -27.20 -9.28
C MET A 187 15.85 -27.40 -10.75
N ASP A 188 15.77 -26.37 -11.58
CA ASP A 188 16.05 -26.39 -13.02
C ASP A 188 16.70 -25.07 -13.45
N ASP A 189 17.41 -25.07 -14.58
CA ASP A 189 17.92 -23.83 -15.21
C ASP A 189 16.76 -22.94 -15.72
N ARG A 190 15.56 -23.53 -15.86
CA ARG A 190 14.32 -22.84 -16.23
C ARG A 190 13.65 -22.20 -15.02
N GLN A 191 13.28 -20.93 -15.15
CA GLN A 191 12.65 -20.17 -14.06
C GLN A 191 11.12 -20.30 -14.02
N THR A 192 10.50 -20.87 -15.05
CA THR A 192 9.09 -21.28 -15.08
C THR A 192 8.94 -22.81 -14.93
N PRO A 193 7.88 -23.32 -14.29
CA PRO A 193 7.76 -24.75 -13.94
C PRO A 193 7.62 -25.70 -15.15
N ASN A 194 8.14 -26.92 -15.03
CA ASN A 194 7.96 -28.00 -16.02
C ASN A 194 6.55 -28.66 -15.95
N ARG A 195 6.13 -29.20 -17.10
CA ARG A 195 4.76 -29.59 -17.48
C ARG A 195 4.21 -30.81 -16.72
N LEU A 196 2.96 -30.72 -16.26
CA LEU A 196 2.10 -31.87 -15.95
C LEU A 196 1.18 -32.12 -17.16
N ALA A 197 1.03 -33.36 -17.63
CA ALA A 197 0.17 -33.69 -18.76
C ALA A 197 -0.97 -34.61 -18.34
N ASP A 198 -2.20 -34.11 -18.37
CA ASP A 198 -3.41 -34.95 -18.23
C ASP A 198 -3.83 -35.49 -19.61
N VAL A 199 -3.83 -36.81 -19.75
CA VAL A 199 -4.27 -37.56 -20.94
C VAL A 199 -5.79 -37.65 -20.92
N PHE A 200 -6.43 -37.35 -22.05
CA PHE A 200 -7.87 -37.53 -22.26
C PHE A 200 -8.12 -38.48 -23.44
N ASN A 201 -9.15 -39.32 -23.35
CA ASN A 201 -9.62 -40.13 -24.47
C ASN A 201 -10.83 -39.45 -25.12
N ILE A 202 -10.90 -39.49 -26.46
CA ILE A 202 -12.06 -39.01 -27.23
C ILE A 202 -12.97 -40.23 -27.46
N GLU A 203 -14.17 -40.21 -26.87
CA GLU A 203 -15.25 -41.14 -27.24
C GLU A 203 -16.16 -40.46 -28.27
N ASN A 204 -16.41 -41.13 -29.39
CA ASN A 204 -17.46 -40.72 -30.33
C ASN A 204 -18.74 -41.47 -29.94
N GLU A 205 -19.76 -40.78 -29.42
CA GLU A 205 -21.09 -41.39 -29.33
C GLU A 205 -21.69 -41.47 -30.74
N ALA A 206 -21.70 -42.68 -31.31
CA ALA A 206 -22.51 -42.95 -32.49
C ALA A 206 -23.98 -42.95 -32.07
N LYS A 207 -24.73 -41.87 -32.37
CA LYS A 207 -26.20 -41.91 -32.33
C LYS A 207 -26.67 -43.05 -33.24
N ILE A 208 -27.30 -44.07 -32.65
CA ILE A 208 -28.06 -45.06 -33.42
C ILE A 208 -29.24 -44.31 -34.05
N ILE A 209 -29.16 -44.07 -35.36
CA ILE A 209 -30.26 -43.49 -36.13
C ILE A 209 -31.28 -44.60 -36.34
N ASP A 210 -32.41 -44.54 -35.62
CA ASP A 210 -33.57 -45.39 -35.89
C ASP A 210 -34.16 -45.02 -37.26
N THR A 211 -34.12 -45.95 -38.20
CA THR A 211 -34.32 -45.71 -39.64
C THR A 211 -35.80 -45.61 -40.05
N LYS A 212 -36.72 -45.39 -39.10
CA LYS A 212 -38.17 -45.27 -39.38
C LYS A 212 -38.75 -43.86 -39.34
N ALA A 213 -37.96 -42.83 -39.01
CA ALA A 213 -38.43 -41.44 -38.98
C ALA A 213 -37.89 -40.56 -40.14
N ALA A 214 -37.14 -41.12 -41.08
CA ALA A 214 -36.45 -40.35 -42.14
C ALA A 214 -37.32 -40.04 -43.36
N ASN A 215 -38.54 -39.53 -43.17
CA ASN A 215 -39.33 -38.95 -44.26
C ASN A 215 -40.16 -37.75 -43.75
N LYS A 216 -39.49 -36.64 -43.44
CA LYS A 216 -39.89 -35.26 -43.77
C LYS A 216 -38.97 -34.24 -43.08
N LYS A 217 -38.39 -33.37 -43.93
CA LYS A 217 -37.76 -32.06 -43.66
C LYS A 217 -36.31 -32.04 -43.13
N GLY A 218 -35.48 -31.33 -43.91
CA GLY A 218 -34.42 -30.43 -43.42
C GLY A 218 -33.09 -31.07 -43.07
N ALA A 219 -32.09 -30.91 -43.95
CA ALA A 219 -30.70 -31.12 -43.59
C ALA A 219 -30.25 -30.01 -42.63
N GLU A 220 -30.25 -30.30 -41.32
CA GLU A 220 -29.46 -29.57 -40.34
C GLU A 220 -28.18 -30.36 -40.05
N ASN A 221 -27.02 -29.73 -40.29
CA ASN A 221 -25.74 -30.24 -39.82
C ASN A 221 -25.74 -30.25 -38.29
N SER A 222 -26.03 -31.40 -37.68
CA SER A 222 -25.82 -31.61 -36.26
C SER A 222 -24.31 -31.59 -35.97
N PRO A 223 -23.79 -30.73 -35.09
CA PRO A 223 -22.40 -30.83 -34.66
C PRO A 223 -22.22 -32.14 -33.87
N LEU A 224 -21.19 -32.91 -34.22
CA LEU A 224 -20.71 -33.99 -33.38
C LEU A 224 -20.25 -33.37 -32.04
N GLU A 225 -21.00 -33.57 -30.96
CA GLU A 225 -20.51 -33.26 -29.62
C GLU A 225 -19.37 -34.24 -29.31
N ARG A 226 -18.15 -33.71 -29.23
CA ARG A 226 -16.97 -34.46 -28.79
C ARG A 226 -16.78 -34.21 -27.31
N THR A 227 -16.97 -35.24 -26.49
CA THR A 227 -16.79 -35.15 -25.04
C THR A 227 -15.40 -35.65 -24.67
N LEU A 228 -14.60 -34.80 -24.00
CA LEU A 228 -13.26 -35.15 -23.52
C LEU A 228 -13.38 -35.81 -22.14
N LYS A 229 -12.93 -37.08 -22.01
CA LYS A 229 -12.88 -37.79 -20.71
C LYS A 229 -11.45 -37.91 -20.21
N PHE A 230 -11.22 -37.46 -18.97
CA PHE A 230 -9.92 -37.56 -18.30
C PHE A 230 -9.51 -39.03 -18.13
N SER A 231 -8.25 -39.33 -18.40
CA SER A 231 -7.67 -40.68 -18.37
C SER A 231 -6.57 -40.81 -17.32
N LYS A 232 -5.48 -40.03 -17.40
CA LYS A 232 -4.36 -40.08 -16.42
C LYS A 232 -3.37 -38.91 -16.56
N THR A 233 -2.60 -38.60 -15.53
CA THR A 233 -1.49 -37.62 -15.59
C THR A 233 -0.14 -38.28 -15.93
N ILE A 234 0.70 -37.65 -16.76
CA ILE A 234 2.08 -38.04 -17.10
C ILE A 234 3.01 -36.83 -16.91
N GLN A 235 4.19 -37.04 -16.31
CA GLN A 235 5.30 -36.08 -16.35
C GLN A 235 6.21 -36.38 -17.55
N LEU A 236 6.61 -35.37 -18.32
CA LEU A 236 7.60 -35.54 -19.39
C LEU A 236 9.02 -35.18 -18.89
N ASP A 237 9.97 -36.07 -19.20
CA ASP A 237 11.29 -36.24 -18.61
C ASP A 237 12.16 -35.01 -18.31
N SER A 238 12.81 -35.11 -17.15
CA SER A 238 13.91 -34.30 -16.65
C SER A 238 15.28 -34.83 -17.13
N LYS A 239 15.93 -34.18 -18.10
CA LYS A 239 17.38 -34.32 -18.28
C LYS A 239 18.09 -33.26 -17.42
N VAL A 240 18.31 -33.58 -16.15
CA VAL A 240 19.08 -32.73 -15.22
C VAL A 240 20.57 -33.02 -15.40
N ASN A 241 21.34 -31.99 -15.73
CA ASN A 241 22.80 -32.02 -15.64
C ASN A 241 23.21 -32.19 -14.17
N SER A 242 23.99 -33.22 -13.86
CA SER A 242 24.40 -33.65 -12.51
C SER A 242 25.35 -32.67 -11.78
N VAL A 243 25.68 -31.53 -12.38
CA VAL A 243 26.62 -30.53 -11.83
C VAL A 243 25.95 -29.60 -10.80
N LEU A 244 24.61 -29.47 -10.79
CA LEU A 244 23.88 -28.55 -9.89
C LEU A 244 23.62 -29.08 -8.47
N ALA A 245 23.86 -30.38 -8.18
CA ALA A 245 23.50 -31.00 -6.90
C ALA A 245 24.28 -30.48 -5.68
N ALA A 246 25.42 -29.80 -5.88
CA ALA A 246 26.22 -29.23 -4.79
C ALA A 246 25.71 -27.84 -4.34
N ALA A 247 25.41 -26.94 -5.29
CA ALA A 247 24.77 -25.64 -5.00
C ALA A 247 23.38 -25.82 -4.36
N HIS A 248 22.68 -26.91 -4.73
CA HIS A 248 21.37 -27.27 -4.22
C HIS A 248 21.36 -27.59 -2.71
N ARG A 249 22.32 -28.37 -2.21
CA ARG A 249 22.38 -28.78 -0.78
C ARG A 249 22.63 -27.61 0.15
N ASP A 250 23.44 -26.68 -0.32
CA ASP A 250 23.81 -25.47 0.41
C ASP A 250 22.66 -24.44 0.48
N ILE A 251 21.81 -24.36 -0.55
CA ILE A 251 20.61 -23.49 -0.57
C ILE A 251 19.44 -24.13 0.18
N VAL A 252 19.31 -25.46 0.19
CA VAL A 252 18.37 -26.16 1.09
C VAL A 252 18.71 -25.85 2.55
N GLY A 253 19.99 -25.76 2.91
CA GLY A 253 20.42 -25.28 4.23
C GLY A 253 20.05 -23.82 4.53
N ILE A 254 19.90 -22.97 3.51
CA ILE A 254 19.32 -21.62 3.64
C ILE A 254 17.80 -21.74 3.86
N PHE A 255 17.12 -22.65 3.15
CA PHE A 255 15.67 -22.86 3.25
C PHE A 255 15.23 -23.32 4.66
N ASP A 256 16.01 -24.21 5.27
CA ASP A 256 15.72 -24.73 6.61
C ASP A 256 16.02 -23.70 7.72
N ASN A 257 17.06 -22.87 7.57
CA ASN A 257 17.41 -21.84 8.54
C ASN A 257 16.57 -20.55 8.41
N ALA A 258 16.04 -20.26 7.22
CA ALA A 258 15.31 -19.02 6.93
C ALA A 258 13.88 -18.97 7.47
N ARG A 259 13.33 -20.09 7.96
CA ARG A 259 12.04 -20.12 8.67
C ARG A 259 12.17 -19.86 10.17
N PHE A 260 13.39 -19.83 10.70
CA PHE A 260 13.63 -19.58 12.11
C PHE A 260 13.33 -18.10 12.44
N GLY A 261 12.32 -17.86 13.28
CA GLY A 261 11.86 -16.51 13.61
C GLY A 261 10.89 -15.88 12.59
N CYS A 262 10.34 -16.68 11.67
CA CYS A 262 9.25 -16.26 10.80
C CYS A 262 7.90 -16.40 11.53
N SER A 263 7.12 -15.32 11.60
CA SER A 263 5.78 -15.31 12.20
C SER A 263 4.73 -15.25 11.10
N VAL A 264 3.72 -16.10 11.18
CA VAL A 264 2.61 -16.19 10.21
C VAL A 264 1.28 -16.05 10.97
N SER A 265 0.34 -15.29 10.41
CA SER A 265 -0.99 -15.05 10.99
C SER A 265 -2.06 -14.96 9.90
N ASP A 266 -3.31 -15.26 10.20
CA ASP A 266 -4.40 -15.23 9.21
C ASP A 266 -4.58 -13.83 8.60
N GLY A 267 -4.67 -13.76 7.27
CA GLY A 267 -4.97 -12.55 6.52
C GLY A 267 -6.47 -12.33 6.39
N LYS A 268 -7.09 -11.79 7.44
CA LYS A 268 -8.56 -11.65 7.58
C LYS A 268 -9.11 -10.41 6.85
N ASN A 269 -10.26 -10.54 6.20
CA ASN A 269 -10.96 -9.44 5.50
C ASN A 269 -10.09 -8.70 4.46
N ILE A 270 -9.20 -9.41 3.79
CA ILE A 270 -8.34 -8.89 2.73
C ILE A 270 -9.09 -9.00 1.41
N SER A 271 -9.08 -7.92 0.64
CA SER A 271 -9.62 -7.92 -0.72
C SER A 271 -8.53 -8.37 -1.69
N LEU A 272 -8.87 -9.33 -2.54
CA LEU A 272 -7.99 -9.95 -3.52
C LEU A 272 -8.55 -9.62 -4.90
N ASN A 273 -7.72 -9.04 -5.75
CA ASN A 273 -7.97 -8.86 -7.16
C ASN A 273 -7.32 -10.00 -7.93
N PHE A 274 -8.08 -10.70 -8.76
CA PHE A 274 -7.58 -11.77 -9.61
C PHE A 274 -7.43 -11.25 -11.02
N GLU A 275 -6.22 -11.37 -11.54
CA GLU A 275 -5.87 -10.98 -12.89
C GLU A 275 -5.36 -12.21 -13.63
N GLU A 276 -5.84 -12.39 -14.85
CA GLU A 276 -5.21 -13.30 -15.81
C GLU A 276 -3.99 -12.60 -16.41
N TYR A 277 -2.90 -13.35 -16.57
CA TYR A 277 -1.57 -12.85 -16.89
C TYR A 277 -1.02 -13.51 -18.15
N ASP A 278 -0.83 -12.73 -19.20
CA ASP A 278 -0.18 -13.20 -20.41
C ASP A 278 1.33 -13.23 -20.25
N ARG A 279 1.96 -14.38 -20.49
CA ARG A 279 3.41 -14.50 -20.46
C ARG A 279 4.06 -13.62 -21.52
N THR A 280 5.17 -12.97 -21.15
CA THR A 280 5.98 -12.24 -22.13
C THR A 280 6.61 -13.21 -23.16
N THR A 281 6.99 -12.70 -24.33
CA THR A 281 7.72 -13.50 -25.34
C THR A 281 8.96 -14.17 -24.76
N ALA A 282 9.65 -13.52 -23.83
CA ALA A 282 10.80 -14.11 -23.15
C ALA A 282 10.39 -15.26 -22.22
N GLU A 283 9.35 -15.07 -21.40
CA GLU A 283 8.81 -16.08 -20.48
C GLU A 283 8.30 -17.32 -21.23
N LYS A 284 7.66 -17.14 -22.39
CA LYS A 284 7.22 -18.22 -23.29
C LYS A 284 8.36 -19.10 -23.79
N LEU A 285 9.58 -18.57 -23.83
CA LEU A 285 10.81 -19.29 -24.18
C LEU A 285 11.50 -19.92 -22.94
N GLY A 286 10.94 -19.75 -21.74
CA GLY A 286 11.46 -20.29 -20.48
C GLY A 286 12.37 -19.34 -19.69
N ASN A 287 12.41 -18.05 -20.05
CA ASN A 287 13.16 -17.03 -19.30
C ASN A 287 12.48 -16.69 -17.96
N PRO A 288 13.19 -15.96 -17.06
CA PRO A 288 12.67 -15.55 -15.75
C PRO A 288 11.34 -14.78 -15.82
N TYR A 289 10.51 -14.98 -14.79
CA TYR A 289 9.24 -14.28 -14.64
C TYR A 289 9.48 -12.79 -14.37
N THR A 290 9.01 -11.94 -15.26
CA THR A 290 9.23 -10.49 -15.21
C THR A 290 8.10 -9.74 -14.53
N GLY A 291 6.88 -10.31 -14.53
CA GLY A 291 5.65 -9.64 -14.11
C GLY A 291 5.25 -8.46 -15.01
N THR A 292 5.81 -8.36 -16.22
CA THR A 292 5.54 -7.27 -17.18
C THR A 292 4.56 -7.67 -18.28
N GLY A 293 4.06 -8.90 -18.26
CA GLY A 293 3.04 -9.39 -19.18
C GLY A 293 1.75 -8.57 -19.16
N GLU A 294 0.95 -8.74 -20.21
CA GLU A 294 -0.39 -8.14 -20.28
C GLU A 294 -1.28 -8.76 -19.20
N ARG A 295 -2.26 -7.98 -18.73
CA ARG A 295 -3.13 -8.38 -17.63
C ARG A 295 -4.57 -8.08 -17.94
N ARG A 296 -5.44 -9.00 -17.54
CA ARG A 296 -6.88 -8.84 -17.65
C ARG A 296 -7.53 -9.10 -16.30
N ASN A 297 -8.29 -8.12 -15.82
CA ASN A 297 -9.04 -8.25 -14.57
C ASN A 297 -10.12 -9.34 -14.72
N LEU A 298 -10.08 -10.35 -13.85
CA LEU A 298 -11.08 -11.41 -13.74
C LEU A 298 -12.12 -11.14 -12.66
N GLY A 299 -11.82 -10.28 -11.68
CA GLY A 299 -12.71 -9.91 -10.58
C GLY A 299 -12.07 -10.05 -9.20
N PHE A 300 -12.89 -9.85 -8.16
CA PHE A 300 -12.42 -9.73 -6.78
C PHE A 300 -13.00 -10.79 -5.86
N ALA A 301 -12.25 -11.19 -4.83
CA ALA A 301 -12.74 -11.97 -3.70
C ALA A 301 -12.30 -11.35 -2.35
N VAL A 302 -12.98 -11.70 -1.27
CA VAL A 302 -12.63 -11.27 0.10
C VAL A 302 -12.38 -12.48 0.96
N THR A 303 -11.33 -12.40 1.78
CA THR A 303 -11.03 -13.45 2.75
C THR A 303 -11.96 -13.38 3.95
N ASP A 304 -12.32 -14.55 4.47
CA ASP A 304 -13.13 -14.65 5.67
C ASP A 304 -12.35 -14.32 6.95
N MET A 305 -13.03 -14.45 8.09
CA MET A 305 -12.42 -14.21 9.41
C MET A 305 -11.29 -15.19 9.78
N ASN A 306 -11.10 -16.25 8.99
CA ASN A 306 -10.01 -17.21 9.09
C ASN A 306 -9.09 -17.13 7.87
N GLY A 307 -9.14 -16.06 7.08
CA GLY A 307 -8.30 -15.87 5.90
C GLY A 307 -8.69 -16.72 4.68
N ASN A 308 -9.79 -17.46 4.69
CA ASN A 308 -10.18 -18.32 3.57
C ASN A 308 -10.94 -17.53 2.51
N TYR A 309 -10.72 -17.86 1.23
CA TYR A 309 -11.46 -17.25 0.13
C TYR A 309 -11.90 -18.29 -0.90
N ILE A 310 -12.91 -17.93 -1.68
CA ILE A 310 -13.35 -18.61 -2.89
C ILE A 310 -13.53 -17.53 -3.96
N PHE A 311 -12.97 -17.79 -5.14
CA PHE A 311 -13.09 -16.94 -6.32
C PHE A 311 -13.51 -17.81 -7.50
N HIS A 312 -14.64 -17.45 -8.11
CA HIS A 312 -15.17 -18.14 -9.28
C HIS A 312 -15.20 -17.21 -10.48
N TYR A 313 -14.75 -17.69 -11.63
CA TYR A 313 -14.76 -16.91 -12.86
C TYR A 313 -14.98 -17.85 -14.05
N LYS A 314 -15.40 -17.26 -15.17
CA LYS A 314 -15.68 -17.99 -16.39
C LYS A 314 -14.88 -17.44 -17.55
N HIS A 315 -14.12 -18.30 -18.23
CA HIS A 315 -13.45 -17.95 -19.47
C HIS A 315 -14.44 -17.91 -20.63
N THR A 316 -14.36 -16.86 -21.45
CA THR A 316 -15.08 -16.82 -22.71
C THR A 316 -14.46 -17.81 -23.71
N ALA A 317 -15.17 -18.12 -24.79
CA ALA A 317 -14.57 -18.91 -25.87
C ALA A 317 -13.38 -18.20 -26.52
N GLY A 318 -13.37 -16.86 -26.53
CA GLY A 318 -12.23 -16.06 -27.00
C GLY A 318 -11.02 -16.25 -26.09
N ASP A 319 -11.20 -16.11 -24.78
CA ASP A 319 -10.14 -16.29 -23.78
C ASP A 319 -9.48 -17.67 -23.94
N VAL A 320 -10.28 -18.73 -24.05
CA VAL A 320 -9.75 -20.10 -24.24
C VAL A 320 -8.94 -20.23 -25.55
N LEU A 321 -9.35 -19.56 -26.62
CA LEU A 321 -8.61 -19.61 -27.89
C LEU A 321 -7.31 -18.81 -27.78
N ASP A 322 -7.33 -17.68 -27.09
CA ASP A 322 -6.15 -16.83 -26.91
C ASP A 322 -5.05 -17.54 -26.10
N GLU A 323 -5.43 -18.21 -25.01
CA GLU A 323 -4.55 -19.12 -24.27
C GLU A 323 -3.90 -20.16 -25.20
N ILE A 324 -4.72 -20.79 -26.07
CA ILE A 324 -4.26 -21.89 -26.93
C ILE A 324 -3.28 -21.42 -28.02
N PHE A 325 -3.52 -20.25 -28.60
CA PHE A 325 -2.85 -19.79 -29.80
C PHE A 325 -1.84 -18.66 -29.57
N THR A 326 -1.96 -17.95 -28.46
CA THR A 326 -1.19 -16.73 -28.17
C THR A 326 -0.41 -16.87 -26.88
N ASP A 327 -1.02 -17.39 -25.81
CA ASP A 327 -0.41 -17.48 -24.48
C ASP A 327 0.03 -18.90 -24.06
N PHE A 328 0.97 -19.45 -24.83
CA PHE A 328 1.57 -20.73 -24.49
C PHE A 328 3.10 -20.69 -24.49
N ALA A 329 3.70 -21.48 -23.61
CA ALA A 329 5.13 -21.72 -23.62
C ALA A 329 5.53 -22.83 -24.59
N ALA A 330 6.73 -22.72 -25.16
CA ALA A 330 7.25 -23.68 -26.12
C ALA A 330 7.15 -25.12 -25.60
N GLY A 331 6.37 -25.96 -26.28
CA GLY A 331 6.14 -27.39 -26.06
C GLY A 331 4.97 -27.75 -25.12
N GLU A 332 4.19 -26.79 -24.64
CA GLU A 332 2.90 -27.08 -24.03
C GLU A 332 1.97 -27.83 -24.99
N ASN A 333 1.11 -28.69 -24.45
CA ASN A 333 0.09 -29.37 -25.24
C ASN A 333 -1.25 -28.64 -25.08
N VAL A 334 -2.18 -28.86 -26.02
CA VAL A 334 -3.48 -28.17 -26.08
C VAL A 334 -4.30 -28.28 -24.76
N ALA A 335 -4.04 -29.28 -23.92
CA ALA A 335 -4.72 -29.44 -22.64
C ALA A 335 -4.21 -28.49 -21.55
N ILE A 336 -2.95 -28.08 -21.63
CA ILE A 336 -2.30 -27.11 -20.75
C ILE A 336 -2.38 -25.71 -21.34
N GLN A 337 -2.24 -25.56 -22.66
CA GLN A 337 -2.35 -24.28 -23.37
C GLN A 337 -3.72 -23.60 -23.22
N ARG A 338 -4.71 -24.22 -22.57
CA ARG A 338 -6.03 -23.60 -22.35
C ARG A 338 -6.24 -23.13 -20.90
N LEU A 339 -5.23 -23.34 -20.06
CA LEU A 339 -5.33 -23.09 -18.62
C LEU A 339 -4.71 -21.72 -18.33
N PRO A 340 -5.46 -20.81 -17.70
CA PRO A 340 -4.97 -19.47 -17.43
C PRO A 340 -3.83 -19.45 -16.44
N ASP A 341 -3.04 -18.41 -16.57
CA ASP A 341 -2.10 -17.97 -15.56
C ASP A 341 -2.72 -16.89 -14.68
N LEU A 342 -2.56 -16.99 -13.36
CA LEU A 342 -3.17 -16.04 -12.43
C LEU A 342 -2.13 -15.25 -11.63
N VAL A 343 -2.34 -13.95 -11.54
CA VAL A 343 -1.70 -13.07 -10.57
C VAL A 343 -2.76 -12.56 -9.61
N VAL A 344 -2.43 -12.51 -8.33
CA VAL A 344 -3.32 -11.97 -7.29
C VAL A 344 -2.73 -10.70 -6.73
N SER A 345 -3.47 -9.61 -6.83
CA SER A 345 -3.08 -8.32 -6.28
C SER A 345 -3.99 -7.91 -5.13
N ILE A 346 -3.46 -7.10 -4.21
CA ILE A 346 -4.24 -6.46 -3.15
C ILE A 346 -4.39 -5.00 -3.56
N PRO A 347 -5.58 -4.55 -3.98
CA PRO A 347 -5.79 -3.17 -4.36
C PRO A 347 -5.64 -2.27 -3.12
N GLY A 348 -5.32 -0.99 -3.32
CA GLY A 348 -5.48 0.02 -2.27
C GLY A 348 -6.96 0.31 -1.99
N SER A 349 -7.26 0.83 -0.80
CA SER A 349 -8.64 1.04 -0.33
C SER A 349 -9.32 2.30 -0.86
N THR A 350 -8.54 3.19 -1.47
CA THR A 350 -9.01 4.48 -2.00
C THR A 350 -8.87 4.52 -3.51
N VAL A 351 -9.75 5.29 -4.16
CA VAL A 351 -9.77 5.38 -5.62
C VAL A 351 -8.44 5.92 -6.16
N GLY A 352 -7.80 5.17 -7.05
CA GLY A 352 -6.51 5.54 -7.64
C GLY A 352 -5.29 5.25 -6.75
N ALA A 353 -5.46 4.58 -5.60
CA ALA A 353 -4.33 4.10 -4.81
C ALA A 353 -3.53 3.05 -5.58
N PRO A 354 -2.19 3.01 -5.42
CA PRO A 354 -1.38 1.95 -5.99
C PRO A 354 -1.77 0.59 -5.40
N VAL A 355 -1.49 -0.47 -6.15
CA VAL A 355 -1.56 -1.85 -5.66
C VAL A 355 -0.62 -1.98 -4.45
N LEU A 356 -1.15 -2.48 -3.33
CA LEU A 356 -0.40 -2.63 -2.08
C LEU A 356 0.54 -3.84 -2.12
N TYR A 357 0.12 -4.88 -2.83
CA TYR A 357 0.86 -6.12 -2.97
C TYR A 357 0.46 -6.83 -4.25
N GLU A 358 1.42 -7.53 -4.85
CA GLU A 358 1.20 -8.39 -6.00
C GLU A 358 1.87 -9.74 -5.74
N SER A 359 1.17 -10.84 -6.01
CA SER A 359 1.73 -12.18 -5.92
C SER A 359 2.60 -12.49 -7.13
N ALA A 360 3.54 -13.43 -6.97
CA ALA A 360 4.13 -14.09 -8.11
C ALA A 360 3.05 -14.84 -8.93
N CYS A 361 3.34 -15.12 -10.20
CA CYS A 361 2.38 -15.79 -11.08
C CYS A 361 2.12 -17.25 -10.65
N TYR A 362 0.85 -17.65 -10.67
CA TYR A 362 0.41 -19.04 -10.58
C TYR A 362 0.13 -19.56 -11.98
N PHE A 363 1.07 -20.34 -12.50
CA PHE A 363 1.00 -20.84 -13.88
C PHE A 363 0.01 -22.01 -14.06
N ASN A 364 -0.66 -22.07 -15.21
CA ASN A 364 -1.49 -23.18 -15.69
C ASN A 364 -2.55 -23.63 -14.66
N VAL A 365 -3.39 -22.70 -14.21
CA VAL A 365 -4.39 -22.91 -13.17
C VAL A 365 -5.53 -23.80 -13.67
N SER A 366 -5.68 -24.97 -13.03
CA SER A 366 -6.78 -25.90 -13.31
C SER A 366 -8.15 -25.35 -12.92
N GLN A 367 -9.24 -25.91 -13.49
CA GLN A 367 -10.62 -25.45 -13.22
C GLN A 367 -11.01 -25.43 -11.73
N ILE A 368 -10.37 -26.25 -10.90
CA ILE A 368 -10.44 -26.10 -9.46
C ILE A 368 -9.02 -26.14 -8.91
N LYS A 369 -8.59 -25.09 -8.21
CA LYS A 369 -7.22 -24.99 -7.73
C LYS A 369 -7.17 -24.35 -6.35
N ARG A 370 -6.45 -25.01 -5.44
CA ARG A 370 -6.04 -24.38 -4.19
C ARG A 370 -4.84 -23.46 -4.42
N ILE A 371 -4.98 -22.21 -4.05
CA ILE A 371 -3.98 -21.15 -4.12
C ILE A 371 -3.90 -20.53 -2.73
N ASP A 372 -2.86 -20.87 -1.97
CA ASP A 372 -2.59 -20.20 -0.69
C ASP A 372 -1.69 -18.99 -0.97
N ILE A 373 -2.02 -17.85 -0.38
CA ILE A 373 -1.36 -16.55 -0.62
C ILE A 373 -0.73 -16.10 0.69
N CYS A 374 0.56 -15.76 0.64
CA CYS A 374 1.24 -15.17 1.79
C CYS A 374 1.60 -13.73 1.43
N VAL A 375 1.34 -12.81 2.34
CA VAL A 375 1.53 -11.38 2.12
C VAL A 375 2.38 -10.81 3.26
N PRO A 376 3.34 -9.91 3.01
CA PRO A 376 4.05 -9.23 4.09
C PRO A 376 3.07 -8.50 5.02
N ALA A 377 3.22 -8.62 6.34
CA ALA A 377 2.35 -7.92 7.28
C ALA A 377 2.51 -6.38 7.23
N SER A 378 3.61 -5.88 6.63
CA SER A 378 3.88 -4.46 6.45
C SER A 378 3.07 -3.81 5.32
N VAL A 379 2.65 -4.58 4.31
CA VAL A 379 1.91 -4.04 3.15
C VAL A 379 0.40 -4.04 3.36
N ILE A 380 -0.11 -4.87 4.27
CA ILE A 380 -1.51 -4.83 4.69
C ILE A 380 -1.67 -3.68 5.70
N PRO A 381 -2.50 -2.66 5.42
CA PRO A 381 -2.86 -1.66 6.41
C PRO A 381 -3.43 -2.38 7.63
N LYS A 382 -2.76 -2.25 8.77
CA LYS A 382 -3.24 -2.87 10.00
C LYS A 382 -4.61 -2.24 10.33
N PRO A 383 -5.66 -3.04 10.57
CA PRO A 383 -6.92 -2.50 11.03
C PRO A 383 -6.66 -1.63 12.25
N PHE A 384 -7.10 -0.37 12.19
CA PHE A 384 -6.98 0.53 13.31
C PHE A 384 -7.91 0.04 14.43
N ASN A 385 -7.39 -0.72 15.40
CA ASN A 385 -8.21 -1.07 16.56
C ASN A 385 -8.55 0.21 17.31
N CYS A 386 -9.84 0.54 17.42
CA CYS A 386 -10.25 1.78 18.06
C CYS A 386 -9.66 1.81 19.46
N PHE A 387 -8.90 2.86 19.75
CA PHE A 387 -8.36 3.07 21.08
C PHE A 387 -9.31 4.01 21.81
N ASN A 388 -9.82 3.60 22.98
CA ASN A 388 -10.65 4.41 23.88
C ASN A 388 -11.96 4.96 23.30
N GLY A 389 -12.43 4.37 22.19
CA GLY A 389 -13.65 4.80 21.53
C GLY A 389 -13.56 6.21 20.95
N ASN A 390 -12.40 6.72 20.52
CA ASN A 390 -12.38 8.06 19.92
C ASN A 390 -12.96 8.13 18.48
N MET A 391 -13.66 9.21 18.12
CA MET A 391 -14.07 9.44 16.72
C MET A 391 -12.85 9.80 15.85
N ILE A 392 -11.88 10.58 16.34
CA ILE A 392 -10.56 10.76 15.71
C ILE A 392 -9.55 9.99 16.56
N GLY A 393 -9.14 8.82 16.07
CA GLY A 393 -8.25 7.92 16.81
C GLY A 393 -6.81 7.91 16.30
N ALA A 394 -6.58 8.24 15.03
CA ALA A 394 -5.26 8.27 14.45
C ALA A 394 -5.15 9.22 13.25
N LEU A 395 -3.93 9.67 13.00
CA LEU A 395 -3.50 10.40 11.81
C LEU A 395 -2.42 9.57 11.11
N GLY A 396 -2.75 8.97 9.97
CA GLY A 396 -1.92 7.96 9.33
C GLY A 396 -1.76 6.72 10.22
N ASN A 397 -0.52 6.43 10.65
CA ASN A 397 -0.17 5.41 11.64
C ASN A 397 0.16 5.99 13.03
N VAL A 398 0.02 7.31 13.20
CA VAL A 398 0.18 7.97 14.51
C VAL A 398 -1.13 7.80 15.28
N VAL A 399 -1.13 6.89 16.24
CA VAL A 399 -2.27 6.72 17.17
C VAL A 399 -2.28 7.90 18.14
N ILE A 400 -3.40 8.61 18.18
CA ILE A 400 -3.64 9.73 19.08
C ILE A 400 -4.28 9.17 20.36
N GLY A 401 -3.72 9.55 21.52
CA GLY A 401 -4.18 9.06 22.82
C GLY A 401 -5.37 9.83 23.39
N GLY A 402 -5.78 9.48 24.62
CA GLY A 402 -6.78 10.19 25.44
C GLY A 402 -8.26 9.82 25.20
N ASN A 403 -9.17 10.38 25.99
CA ASN A 403 -10.63 10.30 25.79
C ASN A 403 -11.12 11.67 25.29
N GLN A 404 -11.09 11.88 23.97
CA GLN A 404 -11.48 13.16 23.37
C GLN A 404 -13.00 13.27 23.20
N ASN A 405 -13.73 12.16 23.40
CA ASN A 405 -15.09 12.00 22.88
C ASN A 405 -16.23 12.51 23.75
N SER A 406 -16.00 13.62 24.43
CA SER A 406 -17.09 14.30 25.13
C SER A 406 -16.83 15.76 25.46
N THR A 407 -15.57 16.21 25.42
CA THR A 407 -15.22 17.54 25.91
C THR A 407 -14.94 18.56 24.82
N ALA A 408 -14.80 18.14 23.55
CA ALA A 408 -14.33 19.02 22.48
C ALA A 408 -13.10 19.81 22.99
N SER A 409 -12.03 19.08 23.30
CA SER A 409 -10.85 19.63 23.98
C SER A 409 -9.64 19.69 23.05
N PHE A 410 -8.84 20.74 23.19
CA PHE A 410 -7.51 20.84 22.60
C PHE A 410 -6.39 20.70 23.65
N ALA A 411 -6.68 20.14 24.82
CA ALA A 411 -5.69 19.92 25.86
C ALA A 411 -4.72 18.78 25.48
N ALA A 412 -3.43 18.96 25.72
CA ALA A 412 -2.40 17.97 25.35
C ALA A 412 -2.60 16.60 26.01
N MET A 413 -3.03 16.59 27.28
CA MET A 413 -3.34 15.36 28.04
C MET A 413 -4.42 14.48 27.41
N ASP A 414 -5.28 15.05 26.55
CA ASP A 414 -6.34 14.33 25.87
C ASP A 414 -5.90 13.80 24.50
N ARG A 415 -4.67 14.06 24.04
CA ARG A 415 -4.19 13.71 22.69
C ARG A 415 -2.88 12.93 22.69
N ASP A 416 -2.16 12.92 23.79
CA ASP A 416 -0.90 12.20 23.92
C ASP A 416 -1.14 10.72 24.23
N SER A 417 -0.41 9.84 23.54
CA SER A 417 -0.31 8.42 23.88
C SER A 417 1.04 8.17 24.54
N ALA A 418 1.10 8.38 25.86
CA ALA A 418 2.32 8.18 26.65
C ALA A 418 2.87 6.74 26.54
N THR A 419 2.00 5.76 26.32
CA THR A 419 2.39 4.35 26.13
C THR A 419 3.05 4.07 24.79
N LEU A 420 2.77 4.90 23.77
CA LEU A 420 3.31 4.74 22.41
C LEU A 420 4.32 5.84 22.05
N HIS A 421 4.63 6.74 23.00
CA HIS A 421 5.48 7.91 22.80
C HIS A 421 5.04 8.78 21.60
N ASN A 422 3.72 8.96 21.46
CA ASN A 422 3.13 9.90 20.51
C ASN A 422 2.62 11.12 21.27
N HIS A 423 3.09 12.29 20.90
CA HIS A 423 2.80 13.56 21.58
C HIS A 423 2.31 14.60 20.57
N LEU A 424 1.00 14.86 20.57
CA LEU A 424 0.35 15.84 19.71
C LEU A 424 0.07 17.12 20.50
N TYR A 425 0.94 18.11 20.28
CA TYR A 425 0.92 19.39 20.98
C TYR A 425 -0.36 20.19 20.69
N ALA A 426 -0.68 21.15 21.56
CA ALA A 426 -1.86 22.00 21.42
C ALA A 426 -1.86 22.88 20.17
N ASP A 427 -0.67 23.20 19.66
CA ASP A 427 -0.50 23.90 18.40
C ASP A 427 -0.49 22.97 17.17
N GLY A 428 -0.66 21.66 17.37
CA GLY A 428 -0.78 20.65 16.32
C GLY A 428 0.54 20.13 15.76
N ARG A 429 1.69 20.48 16.35
CA ARG A 429 2.97 19.80 16.07
C ARG A 429 2.94 18.37 16.62
N ILE A 430 3.74 17.47 16.05
CA ILE A 430 3.78 16.05 16.45
C ILE A 430 5.21 15.58 16.75
N THR A 431 5.37 14.91 17.88
CA THR A 431 6.51 14.04 18.18
C THR A 431 6.00 12.60 18.24
N SER A 432 6.69 11.66 17.59
CA SER A 432 6.29 10.26 17.56
C SER A 432 7.51 9.35 17.42
N HIS A 433 7.73 8.56 18.47
CA HIS A 433 8.79 7.55 18.55
C HIS A 433 8.22 6.12 18.50
N ASN A 434 7.05 5.97 17.90
CA ASN A 434 6.35 4.70 17.81
C ASN A 434 7.09 3.70 16.91
N VAL A 435 7.85 2.81 17.55
CA VAL A 435 8.62 1.73 16.91
C VAL A 435 7.72 0.79 16.08
N LEU A 436 6.46 0.57 16.48
CA LEU A 436 5.52 -0.29 15.75
C LEU A 436 5.04 0.32 14.44
N ALA A 437 5.12 1.65 14.31
CA ALA A 437 4.78 2.39 13.11
C ALA A 437 6.03 2.83 12.31
N HIS A 438 7.24 2.43 12.76
CA HIS A 438 8.52 2.87 12.21
C HIS A 438 8.65 4.40 12.14
N LEU A 439 8.06 5.09 13.11
CA LEU A 439 8.11 6.54 13.23
C LEU A 439 9.20 6.93 14.24
N ASN A 440 10.04 7.87 13.86
CA ASN A 440 11.06 8.46 14.72
C ASN A 440 11.19 9.95 14.38
N ILE A 441 10.18 10.71 14.79
CA ILE A 441 10.09 12.15 14.53
C ILE A 441 10.01 12.95 15.81
N ASP A 442 10.74 14.04 15.84
CA ASP A 442 10.64 15.06 16.87
C ASP A 442 10.07 16.35 16.29
N CYS A 443 9.01 16.88 16.89
CA CYS A 443 8.55 18.25 16.63
C CYS A 443 8.29 18.56 15.14
N ALA A 444 7.61 17.66 14.42
CA ALA A 444 7.33 17.78 13.00
C ALA A 444 6.01 18.54 12.71
N ALA A 445 5.93 19.12 11.51
CA ALA A 445 4.69 19.64 10.93
C ALA A 445 3.99 18.58 10.08
N TRP A 446 2.68 18.76 9.86
CA TRP A 446 1.88 17.95 8.94
C TRP A 446 1.99 18.50 7.51
N ALA A 447 2.18 17.62 6.54
CA ALA A 447 2.27 17.98 5.12
C ALA A 447 1.71 16.87 4.21
N GLY A 448 1.33 17.25 2.99
CA GLY A 448 0.76 16.34 2.00
C GLY A 448 -0.66 15.87 2.35
N THR A 449 -0.93 14.59 2.07
CA THR A 449 -2.23 13.96 2.33
C THR A 449 -2.19 13.21 3.66
N VAL A 450 -3.04 13.62 4.61
CA VAL A 450 -3.14 12.99 5.94
C VAL A 450 -4.40 12.15 6.02
N ASP A 451 -4.23 10.85 6.29
CA ASP A 451 -5.36 9.96 6.55
C ASP A 451 -5.89 10.20 7.97
N VAL A 452 -7.14 10.63 8.09
CA VAL A 452 -7.82 10.72 9.39
C VAL A 452 -8.57 9.42 9.62
N LYS A 453 -8.20 8.70 10.68
CA LYS A 453 -8.79 7.42 11.06
C LYS A 453 -9.42 7.50 12.44
N GLY A 454 -10.49 6.75 12.65
CA GLY A 454 -11.15 6.62 13.94
C GLY A 454 -12.41 5.79 13.82
N CYS A 455 -13.20 5.75 14.89
CA CYS A 455 -14.33 4.83 14.96
C CYS A 455 -15.63 5.56 15.29
N LEU A 456 -16.65 5.25 14.50
CA LEU A 456 -17.96 5.89 14.57
C LEU A 456 -19.07 4.90 14.92
N TYR A 457 -18.73 3.62 15.11
CA TYR A 457 -19.69 2.54 15.39
C TYR A 457 -19.66 1.98 16.84
N ASN A 458 -20.80 1.40 17.20
CA ASN A 458 -21.21 0.83 18.49
C ASN A 458 -20.34 -0.35 18.99
N THR A 459 -19.56 -1.00 18.14
CA THR A 459 -18.77 -2.19 18.56
C THR A 459 -17.72 -1.93 19.63
N GLN A 460 -17.41 -0.66 19.93
CA GLN A 460 -16.50 -0.28 21.03
C GLN A 460 -17.07 0.75 22.02
N ARG A 461 -18.30 1.20 21.77
CA ARG A 461 -19.03 2.16 22.57
C ARG A 461 -20.37 1.48 22.84
N LYS A 462 -20.42 0.69 23.93
CA LYS A 462 -21.54 -0.10 24.50
C LYS A 462 -22.75 -0.31 23.57
N ALA A 463 -23.28 -1.54 23.48
CA ALA A 463 -24.46 -1.93 22.66
C ALA A 463 -25.66 -0.93 22.61
N THR A 464 -25.85 -0.10 23.62
CA THR A 464 -26.86 0.95 23.74
C THR A 464 -26.51 2.31 23.09
N ASP A 465 -25.28 2.50 22.61
CA ASP A 465 -24.83 3.81 22.15
C ASP A 465 -25.44 4.13 20.76
N PRO A 466 -25.82 5.39 20.53
CA PRO A 466 -26.51 5.79 19.32
C PRO A 466 -25.63 5.62 18.08
N ILE A 467 -26.21 5.08 17.01
CA ILE A 467 -25.53 4.87 15.72
C ILE A 467 -25.32 6.22 15.04
N ILE A 468 -24.05 6.58 14.80
CA ILE A 468 -23.68 7.71 13.96
C ILE A 468 -23.90 7.29 12.51
N ALA A 469 -24.87 7.89 11.82
CA ALA A 469 -25.12 7.64 10.40
C ALA A 469 -24.27 8.55 9.51
N PHE A 470 -24.08 9.79 9.94
CA PHE A 470 -23.37 10.84 9.21
C PHE A 470 -22.43 11.60 10.13
N TYR A 471 -21.39 12.19 9.57
CA TYR A 471 -20.56 13.14 10.30
C TYR A 471 -20.18 14.33 9.42
N THR A 472 -19.96 15.47 10.07
CA THR A 472 -19.48 16.70 9.43
C THR A 472 -18.10 17.04 9.97
N ILE A 473 -17.21 17.56 9.13
CA ILE A 473 -15.91 18.09 9.57
C ILE A 473 -15.90 19.59 9.29
N ARG A 474 -15.52 20.36 10.31
CA ARG A 474 -15.34 21.81 10.26
C ARG A 474 -13.88 22.16 10.56
N TYR A 475 -13.41 23.29 10.06
CA TYR A 475 -12.08 23.78 10.33
C TYR A 475 -12.03 25.31 10.53
N SER A 476 -11.08 25.75 11.36
CA SER A 476 -10.70 27.16 11.50
C SER A 476 -9.20 27.28 11.75
N LYS A 477 -8.63 28.44 11.42
CA LYS A 477 -7.26 28.83 11.80
C LYS A 477 -7.20 29.56 13.13
N ASN A 478 -8.35 29.91 13.69
CA ASN A 478 -8.46 30.65 14.93
C ASN A 478 -9.43 29.95 15.87
N MET A 479 -8.86 29.29 16.89
CA MET A 479 -9.62 28.55 17.90
C MET A 479 -10.60 29.43 18.70
N LEU A 480 -10.37 30.75 18.75
CA LEU A 480 -11.23 31.68 19.46
C LEU A 480 -12.52 32.03 18.70
N GLU A 481 -12.60 31.65 17.42
CA GLU A 481 -13.82 31.84 16.63
C GLU A 481 -14.93 30.91 17.11
N PRO A 482 -16.19 31.39 17.16
CA PRO A 482 -17.32 30.55 17.51
C PRO A 482 -17.51 29.44 16.47
N PHE A 483 -17.89 28.24 16.90
CA PHE A 483 -17.97 27.06 16.03
C PHE A 483 -18.92 27.20 14.83
N ASN A 484 -19.89 28.10 14.91
CA ASN A 484 -20.81 28.40 13.82
C ASN A 484 -20.19 29.25 12.70
N SER A 485 -19.03 29.89 12.93
CA SER A 485 -18.27 30.62 11.91
C SER A 485 -17.15 29.79 11.28
N TRP A 486 -16.96 28.55 11.74
CA TRP A 486 -15.96 27.65 11.18
C TRP A 486 -16.40 27.19 9.78
N ASN A 487 -15.43 26.95 8.92
CA ASN A 487 -15.67 26.51 7.56
C ASN A 487 -15.92 25.01 7.53
N TYR A 488 -16.78 24.53 6.63
CA TYR A 488 -16.95 23.09 6.41
C TYR A 488 -15.86 22.55 5.50
N VAL A 489 -15.36 21.37 5.83
CA VAL A 489 -14.57 20.55 4.91
C VAL A 489 -15.51 20.03 3.82
N SER A 490 -15.14 20.23 2.56
CA SER A 490 -15.92 19.85 1.38
C SER A 490 -15.11 18.99 0.40
N GLU A 491 -14.04 18.36 0.85
CA GLU A 491 -13.23 17.46 0.02
C GLU A 491 -14.03 16.21 -0.36
N GLY A 492 -13.97 15.83 -1.65
CA GLY A 492 -14.51 14.56 -2.12
C GLY A 492 -13.69 13.39 -1.59
N TYR A 493 -14.33 12.49 -0.88
CA TYR A 493 -13.78 11.23 -0.38
C TYR A 493 -14.53 10.05 -0.98
N MET A 494 -13.78 9.17 -1.63
CA MET A 494 -14.29 8.02 -2.36
C MET A 494 -13.78 6.73 -1.74
N GLY A 495 -14.64 5.72 -1.66
CA GLY A 495 -14.27 4.34 -1.37
C GLY A 495 -14.74 3.40 -2.49
N TYR A 496 -14.65 2.09 -2.24
CA TYR A 496 -15.06 1.06 -3.19
C TYR A 496 -16.13 0.14 -2.60
N LEU A 497 -17.07 -0.27 -3.46
CA LEU A 497 -18.10 -1.27 -3.17
C LEU A 497 -17.84 -2.60 -3.90
N PHE A 498 -18.16 -3.73 -3.26
CA PHE A 498 -18.21 -5.07 -3.87
C PHE A 498 -19.52 -5.33 -4.63
N GLN A 499 -20.02 -4.33 -5.35
CA GLN A 499 -21.24 -4.46 -6.16
C GLN A 499 -20.98 -3.82 -7.51
N GLY A 500 -21.50 -4.39 -8.59
CA GLY A 500 -21.48 -3.77 -9.91
C GLY A 500 -21.86 -4.67 -11.08
N ILE A 501 -22.19 -4.04 -12.21
CA ILE A 501 -22.35 -4.70 -13.51
C ILE A 501 -20.96 -4.74 -14.15
N GLY A 502 -20.15 -5.72 -13.79
CA GLY A 502 -18.77 -5.84 -14.30
C GLY A 502 -17.84 -6.57 -13.34
N LEU A 503 -16.56 -6.63 -13.71
CA LEU A 503 -15.49 -7.23 -12.91
C LEU A 503 -14.73 -6.19 -12.06
N ASP A 504 -15.09 -4.91 -12.17
CA ASP A 504 -14.41 -3.81 -11.48
C ASP A 504 -15.08 -3.43 -10.16
N LEU A 505 -14.26 -2.97 -9.22
CA LEU A 505 -14.75 -2.30 -8.01
C LEU A 505 -15.44 -0.99 -8.40
N LEU A 506 -16.66 -0.78 -7.93
CA LEU A 506 -17.36 0.47 -8.19
C LEU A 506 -16.89 1.57 -7.22
N PRO A 507 -16.26 2.64 -7.72
CA PRO A 507 -15.92 3.78 -6.88
C PRO A 507 -17.22 4.46 -6.44
N LYS A 508 -17.36 4.70 -5.14
CA LYS A 508 -18.53 5.33 -4.55
C LYS A 508 -18.12 6.45 -3.61
N LEU A 509 -18.83 7.56 -3.75
CA LEU A 509 -18.67 8.72 -2.87
C LEU A 509 -19.09 8.35 -1.45
N ILE A 510 -18.19 8.59 -0.50
CA ILE A 510 -18.46 8.55 0.95
C ILE A 510 -18.87 9.94 1.42
N GLY A 511 -18.27 10.98 0.83
CA GLY A 511 -18.68 12.38 0.94
C GLY A 511 -17.85 13.22 -0.05
N THR A 512 -18.04 14.51 -0.20
CA THR A 512 -19.01 15.31 0.52
C THR A 512 -20.41 15.22 -0.10
N TYR A 513 -21.43 15.09 0.75
CA TYR A 513 -22.85 15.20 0.41
C TYR A 513 -23.46 16.42 1.11
N ASP A 514 -24.57 16.94 0.61
CA ASP A 514 -25.33 18.06 1.19
C ASP A 514 -26.85 17.86 1.13
N THR A 515 -27.28 16.62 0.89
CA THR A 515 -28.67 16.28 0.55
C THR A 515 -29.58 16.14 1.78
N VAL A 516 -29.06 15.67 2.91
CA VAL A 516 -29.78 15.52 4.19
C VAL A 516 -29.61 16.79 5.04
N PRO A 517 -30.71 17.45 5.46
CA PRO A 517 -30.64 18.57 6.40
C PRO A 517 -30.21 18.10 7.80
N LEU A 518 -29.19 18.75 8.38
CA LEU A 518 -28.63 18.44 9.70
C LEU A 518 -28.91 19.55 10.71
N LYS A 519 -29.24 19.19 11.96
CA LYS A 519 -29.43 20.12 13.08
C LYS A 519 -28.10 20.47 13.73
N VAL A 520 -27.31 21.29 13.06
CA VAL A 520 -25.99 21.72 13.53
C VAL A 520 -26.13 22.69 14.71
N ASP A 521 -25.28 22.51 15.74
CA ASP A 521 -25.19 23.38 16.92
C ASP A 521 -26.54 23.62 17.64
N GLY A 522 -27.45 22.65 17.59
CA GLY A 522 -28.78 22.74 18.19
C GLY A 522 -29.75 23.68 17.46
N GLY A 523 -29.35 24.23 16.31
CA GLY A 523 -30.14 25.12 15.47
C GLY A 523 -31.17 24.40 14.58
N PRO A 524 -31.83 25.14 13.67
CA PRO A 524 -32.71 24.56 12.66
C PRO A 524 -31.94 23.61 11.74
N ALA A 525 -32.66 22.67 11.10
CA ALA A 525 -32.04 21.77 10.15
C ALA A 525 -31.60 22.51 8.89
N ILE A 526 -30.32 22.42 8.55
CA ILE A 526 -29.68 23.10 7.41
C ILE A 526 -28.91 22.12 6.54
N LYS A 527 -28.78 22.40 5.24
CA LYS A 527 -27.95 21.59 4.33
C LYS A 527 -26.50 22.02 4.45
N VAL A 528 -25.63 21.09 4.83
CA VAL A 528 -24.20 21.31 5.01
C VAL A 528 -23.42 20.09 4.51
N PRO A 529 -22.14 20.26 4.12
CA PRO A 529 -21.24 19.16 3.79
C PRO A 529 -21.19 18.08 4.88
N TYR A 530 -21.46 16.82 4.51
CA TYR A 530 -21.35 15.67 5.38
C TYR A 530 -20.77 14.44 4.67
N TYR A 531 -20.36 13.47 5.48
CA TYR A 531 -19.79 12.19 5.06
C TYR A 531 -20.58 11.03 5.67
N LEU A 532 -20.64 9.92 4.95
CA LEU A 532 -21.29 8.68 5.39
C LEU A 532 -20.38 7.93 6.38
N ASN A 533 -20.97 7.42 7.47
CA ASN A 533 -20.26 6.46 8.31
C ASN A 533 -20.21 5.08 7.64
N VAL A 534 -19.07 4.74 7.02
CA VAL A 534 -18.86 3.47 6.33
C VAL A 534 -19.03 2.27 7.26
N GLU A 535 -18.61 2.37 8.52
CA GLU A 535 -18.78 1.29 9.51
C GLU A 535 -20.28 0.98 9.71
N ALA A 536 -21.10 2.00 9.95
CA ALA A 536 -22.55 1.83 10.09
C ALA A 536 -23.20 1.32 8.81
N GLN A 537 -22.68 1.68 7.63
CA GLN A 537 -23.17 1.19 6.35
C GLN A 537 -22.87 -0.29 6.13
N ILE A 538 -21.65 -0.74 6.48
CA ILE A 538 -21.28 -2.17 6.47
C ILE A 538 -22.22 -2.94 7.39
N GLU A 539 -22.52 -2.42 8.57
CA GLU A 539 -23.42 -3.08 9.52
C GLU A 539 -24.87 -3.11 9.01
N ALA A 540 -25.30 -2.03 8.33
CA ALA A 540 -26.63 -1.92 7.75
C ALA A 540 -26.86 -2.75 6.48
N GLY A 541 -25.85 -3.44 5.94
CA GLY A 541 -26.04 -4.23 4.73
C GLY A 541 -25.08 -3.94 3.59
N ILE A 542 -24.40 -2.79 3.58
CA ILE A 542 -23.76 -2.23 2.37
C ILE A 542 -22.32 -2.75 2.25
N PRO A 543 -21.94 -3.43 1.15
CA PRO A 543 -20.67 -4.15 1.07
C PRO A 543 -19.50 -3.26 0.62
N TRP A 544 -19.08 -2.35 1.49
CA TRP A 544 -17.83 -1.61 1.33
C TRP A 544 -16.60 -2.50 1.50
N ILE A 545 -15.47 -2.10 0.90
CA ILE A 545 -14.18 -2.74 1.16
C ILE A 545 -13.80 -2.61 2.65
N PRO A 546 -13.51 -3.72 3.36
CA PRO A 546 -13.50 -3.73 4.82
C PRO A 546 -12.17 -3.34 5.49
N TYR A 547 -11.00 -3.47 4.84
CA TYR A 547 -9.71 -3.36 5.54
C TYR A 547 -9.27 -1.92 5.88
N ASP A 548 -10.02 -0.90 5.42
CA ASP A 548 -9.82 0.51 5.78
C ASP A 548 -11.11 1.20 6.26
N LYS A 549 -12.09 0.41 6.74
CA LYS A 549 -13.41 0.90 7.14
C LYS A 549 -13.39 2.02 8.21
N ASN A 550 -12.29 2.15 8.95
CA ASN A 550 -12.08 3.13 10.01
C ASN A 550 -11.45 4.44 9.48
N ARG A 551 -11.16 4.54 8.18
CA ARG A 551 -10.69 5.78 7.57
C ARG A 551 -11.89 6.69 7.30
N LEU A 552 -11.86 7.87 7.90
CA LEU A 552 -12.94 8.83 7.81
C LEU A 552 -12.74 9.73 6.59
N ILE A 553 -11.54 10.27 6.40
CA ILE A 553 -11.24 11.15 5.28
C ILE A 553 -9.74 11.16 4.99
N GLN A 554 -9.36 11.60 3.78
CA GLN A 554 -8.00 11.99 3.43
C GLN A 554 -7.96 13.52 3.29
N LEU A 555 -7.29 14.20 4.21
CA LEU A 555 -7.18 15.66 4.17
C LEU A 555 -5.99 16.06 3.31
N ASN A 556 -6.22 16.83 2.24
CA ASN A 556 -5.14 17.52 1.56
C ASN A 556 -4.76 18.78 2.35
N THR A 557 -3.66 18.69 3.10
CA THR A 557 -3.22 19.77 3.99
C THR A 557 -2.92 21.08 3.25
N GLY A 558 -2.61 21.04 1.94
CA GLY A 558 -2.38 22.23 1.11
C GLY A 558 -3.61 23.14 1.01
N ILE A 559 -4.82 22.57 1.01
CA ILE A 559 -6.09 23.33 0.98
C ILE A 559 -6.23 24.17 2.26
N TYR A 560 -5.91 23.57 3.40
CA TYR A 560 -6.12 24.18 4.72
C TYR A 560 -5.00 25.14 5.13
N GLN A 561 -3.78 24.92 4.62
CA GLN A 561 -2.68 25.86 4.81
C GLN A 561 -3.01 27.24 4.24
N GLY A 562 -3.62 27.33 3.06
CA GLY A 562 -3.75 28.59 2.34
C GLY A 562 -2.38 29.24 2.09
N THR A 563 -2.24 30.53 2.40
CA THR A 563 -1.02 31.31 2.08
C THR A 563 0.11 31.23 3.11
N ALA A 564 -0.15 30.71 4.32
CA ALA A 564 0.84 30.69 5.39
C ALA A 564 0.73 29.40 6.22
N PRO A 565 1.87 28.78 6.57
CA PRO A 565 1.90 27.64 7.49
C PRO A 565 1.47 28.07 8.89
N GLY A 566 0.88 27.13 9.62
CA GLY A 566 0.35 27.37 10.96
C GLY A 566 -0.64 26.31 11.42
N THR A 567 -1.14 26.49 12.64
CA THR A 567 -2.14 25.60 13.23
C THR A 567 -3.49 25.75 12.55
N VAL A 568 -4.06 24.62 12.15
CA VAL A 568 -5.45 24.48 11.72
C VAL A 568 -6.15 23.55 12.68
N TYR A 569 -7.29 24.00 13.20
CA TYR A 569 -8.14 23.24 14.10
C TYR A 569 -9.25 22.60 13.30
N PHE A 570 -9.47 21.31 13.54
CA PHE A 570 -10.53 20.52 12.95
C PHE A 570 -11.49 20.08 14.04
N ARG A 571 -12.77 20.11 13.72
CA ARG A 571 -13.86 19.64 14.57
C ARG A 571 -14.73 18.68 13.78
N MET A 572 -15.01 17.52 14.35
CA MET A 572 -15.93 16.55 13.81
C MET A 572 -17.15 16.40 14.71
N ASP A 573 -18.33 16.33 14.12
CA ASP A 573 -19.60 16.11 14.81
C ASP A 573 -20.37 14.97 14.14
N GLY A 574 -20.94 14.06 14.93
CA GLY A 574 -21.73 12.91 14.48
C GLY A 574 -23.24 13.12 14.62
N TYR A 575 -23.99 12.58 13.66
CA TYR A 575 -25.43 12.72 13.54
C TYR A 575 -26.11 11.37 13.31
N ASP A 576 -27.32 11.22 13.82
CA ASP A 576 -28.16 10.04 13.57
C ASP A 576 -28.77 10.07 12.15
N ALA A 577 -29.49 9.00 11.78
CA ALA A 577 -30.15 8.89 10.48
C ALA A 577 -31.26 9.95 10.24
N ALA A 578 -31.74 10.62 11.30
CA ALA A 578 -32.71 11.71 11.22
C ALA A 578 -32.05 13.10 11.15
N GLY A 579 -30.71 13.16 11.08
CA GLY A 579 -29.95 14.42 11.01
C GLY A 579 -29.85 15.16 12.34
N LYS A 580 -30.11 14.51 13.48
CA LYS A 580 -29.94 15.09 14.81
C LYS A 580 -28.53 14.80 15.32
N HIS A 581 -27.89 15.83 15.90
CA HIS A 581 -26.59 15.66 16.57
C HIS A 581 -26.69 14.68 17.74
N ILE A 582 -25.71 13.79 17.83
CA ILE A 582 -25.60 12.79 18.88
C ILE A 582 -24.74 13.36 20.02
N ALA A 583 -25.29 13.37 21.24
CA ALA A 583 -24.52 13.80 22.41
C ALA A 583 -23.30 12.90 22.62
N GLY A 584 -22.11 13.49 22.80
CA GLY A 584 -20.85 12.75 22.90
C GLY A 584 -20.27 12.28 21.55
N ALA A 585 -20.87 12.66 20.42
CA ALA A 585 -20.30 12.49 19.10
C ALA A 585 -19.69 13.81 18.61
N THR A 586 -18.73 14.34 19.37
CA THR A 586 -17.93 15.50 18.98
C THR A 586 -16.48 15.26 19.33
N ASP A 587 -15.59 15.54 18.39
CA ASP A 587 -14.16 15.35 18.52
C ASP A 587 -13.39 16.49 17.83
N MET A 588 -12.21 16.82 18.33
CA MET A 588 -11.41 17.92 17.77
C MET A 588 -9.91 17.64 17.78
N ILE A 589 -9.24 18.09 16.73
CA ILE A 589 -7.80 17.91 16.58
C ILE A 589 -7.15 19.15 15.97
N ALA A 590 -5.91 19.43 16.35
CA ALA A 590 -5.12 20.52 15.81
C ALA A 590 -3.97 19.94 14.97
N LEU A 591 -3.74 20.49 13.79
CA LEU A 591 -2.61 20.16 12.93
C LEU A 591 -1.80 21.42 12.65
N PHE A 592 -0.51 21.43 12.97
CA PHE A 592 0.39 22.45 12.46
C PHE A 592 0.75 22.06 11.03
N ILE A 593 0.26 22.81 10.04
CA ILE A 593 0.44 22.48 8.63
C ILE A 593 1.58 23.30 8.03
N ASP A 594 2.53 22.63 7.37
CA ASP A 594 3.58 23.26 6.59
C ASP A 594 3.99 22.44 5.34
N ASN A 595 3.39 22.79 4.21
CA ASN A 595 3.64 22.28 2.86
C ASN A 595 4.69 23.11 2.10
N ASN A 596 5.33 24.10 2.73
CA ASN A 596 6.32 24.93 2.03
C ASN A 596 7.62 24.14 1.85
N TYR A 597 8.22 24.29 0.67
CA TYR A 597 9.54 23.74 0.38
C TYR A 597 10.64 24.50 1.12
N LEU A 598 11.78 23.84 1.34
CA LEU A 598 12.99 24.53 1.80
C LEU A 598 13.54 25.41 0.69
N GLY A 599 13.92 26.63 1.05
CA GLY A 599 14.75 27.47 0.21
C GLY A 599 16.13 26.84 0.19
N PHE A 600 16.45 26.20 -0.92
CA PHE A 600 17.62 25.34 -1.02
C PHE A 600 18.36 25.61 -2.34
N SER A 601 19.62 26.05 -2.25
CA SER A 601 20.43 26.29 -3.43
C SER A 601 21.93 26.31 -3.12
N LEU A 602 22.72 25.99 -4.14
CA LEU A 602 24.17 26.15 -4.19
C LEU A 602 24.46 27.00 -5.43
N ASP A 603 24.51 28.32 -5.23
CA ASP A 603 24.34 29.32 -6.29
C ASP A 603 25.62 29.54 -7.10
N ASP A 604 26.72 29.84 -6.41
CA ASP A 604 27.96 30.30 -7.05
C ASP A 604 29.20 29.80 -6.32
N VAL A 605 30.24 29.52 -7.10
CA VAL A 605 31.54 29.03 -6.63
C VAL A 605 32.64 29.76 -7.42
N TRP A 606 33.47 30.54 -6.73
CA TRP A 606 34.47 31.40 -7.35
C TRP A 606 35.72 31.58 -6.48
N PHE A 607 36.85 31.92 -7.09
CA PHE A 607 38.07 32.28 -6.35
C PHE A 607 38.17 33.81 -6.15
N ASP A 608 38.76 34.27 -5.05
CA ASP A 608 38.94 35.72 -4.79
C ASP A 608 39.74 36.47 -5.89
N ALA A 609 40.60 35.76 -6.61
CA ALA A 609 41.46 36.31 -7.67
C ALA A 609 40.98 35.97 -9.10
N ASP A 610 39.70 35.60 -9.24
CA ASP A 610 39.09 35.28 -10.54
C ASP A 610 39.18 36.48 -11.51
N GLY A 611 39.54 36.22 -12.77
CA GLY A 611 39.65 37.22 -13.82
C GLY A 611 40.94 38.06 -13.85
N VAL A 612 41.86 37.92 -12.88
CA VAL A 612 43.17 38.61 -12.90
C VAL A 612 44.34 37.64 -13.01
N ASN A 613 44.44 36.70 -12.07
CA ASN A 613 45.52 35.70 -12.00
C ASN A 613 45.02 34.25 -12.06
N ILE A 614 43.71 34.10 -12.14
CA ILE A 614 42.98 32.85 -12.32
C ILE A 614 42.11 33.03 -13.56
N VAL A 615 42.24 32.10 -14.51
CA VAL A 615 41.42 32.09 -15.73
C VAL A 615 40.32 31.06 -15.57
N LYS A 616 39.08 31.53 -15.38
CA LYS A 616 37.88 30.69 -15.47
C LYS A 616 37.60 30.35 -16.93
N ALA A 617 37.77 29.09 -17.29
CA ALA A 617 37.46 28.51 -18.59
C ALA A 617 36.06 27.88 -18.59
N GLU A 618 35.66 27.30 -19.73
CA GLU A 618 34.39 26.59 -19.86
C GLU A 618 34.28 25.40 -18.88
N CYS A 619 33.05 24.97 -18.58
CA CYS A 619 32.77 23.81 -17.73
C CYS A 619 33.33 23.90 -16.29
N ASN A 620 33.34 25.09 -15.68
CA ASN A 620 33.83 25.33 -14.31
C ASN A 620 35.29 24.93 -14.08
N LEU A 621 36.13 25.04 -15.12
CA LEU A 621 37.57 24.86 -15.02
C LEU A 621 38.25 26.17 -14.64
N TYR A 622 39.02 26.18 -13.56
CA TYR A 622 39.88 27.28 -13.14
C TYR A 622 41.33 26.95 -13.43
N ARG A 623 41.97 27.77 -14.26
CA ARG A 623 43.40 27.69 -14.53
C ARG A 623 44.14 28.68 -13.65
N ILE A 624 44.99 28.17 -12.75
CA ILE A 624 45.59 28.96 -11.66
C ILE A 624 47.12 28.94 -11.79
N LYS A 625 47.75 30.12 -11.76
CA LYS A 625 49.22 30.25 -11.71
C LYS A 625 49.76 29.80 -10.36
N GLU A 626 50.99 29.27 -10.34
CA GLU A 626 51.64 28.69 -9.15
C GLU A 626 51.60 29.61 -7.91
N ALA A 627 51.81 30.92 -8.10
CA ALA A 627 51.80 31.91 -7.01
C ALA A 627 50.42 32.13 -6.37
N PHE A 628 49.34 31.64 -7.01
CA PHE A 628 47.94 31.86 -6.61
C PHE A 628 47.22 30.55 -6.28
N LEU A 629 47.93 29.42 -6.24
CA LEU A 629 47.34 28.12 -5.88
C LEU A 629 46.87 28.04 -4.42
N ASN A 630 47.16 29.05 -3.59
CA ASN A 630 46.62 29.20 -2.24
C ASN A 630 45.39 30.13 -2.19
N SER A 631 44.88 30.60 -3.34
CA SER A 631 43.75 31.55 -3.38
C SER A 631 42.50 30.94 -2.74
N PRO A 632 41.79 31.67 -1.88
CA PRO A 632 40.57 31.16 -1.27
C PRO A 632 39.46 30.86 -2.29
N LEU A 633 38.70 29.80 -2.04
CA LEU A 633 37.52 29.40 -2.81
C LEU A 633 36.26 29.79 -2.05
N ASN A 634 35.44 30.65 -2.66
CA ASN A 634 34.18 31.09 -2.09
C ASN A 634 33.01 30.28 -2.63
N VAL A 635 32.03 30.06 -1.77
CA VAL A 635 30.80 29.35 -2.07
C VAL A 635 29.62 30.11 -1.51
N LYS A 636 28.60 30.34 -2.34
CA LYS A 636 27.30 30.87 -1.91
C LYS A 636 26.27 29.76 -1.85
N PHE A 637 25.65 29.57 -0.71
CA PHE A 637 24.62 28.54 -0.52
C PHE A 637 23.47 29.03 0.34
N LYS A 638 22.35 28.30 0.28
CA LYS A 638 21.13 28.55 1.02
C LYS A 638 20.49 27.23 1.39
N ALA A 639 20.12 27.08 2.66
CA ALA A 639 19.35 25.95 3.17
C ALA A 639 18.51 26.45 4.35
N CYS A 640 17.34 27.03 4.05
CA CYS A 640 16.48 27.64 5.06
C CYS A 640 15.00 27.37 4.80
N GLU A 641 14.19 27.60 5.83
CA GLU A 641 12.75 27.71 5.66
C GLU A 641 12.38 28.92 4.78
N THR A 642 11.44 28.74 3.85
CA THR A 642 11.01 29.82 2.94
C THR A 642 10.04 30.80 3.59
N HIS A 643 9.31 30.37 4.61
CA HIS A 643 8.31 31.17 5.29
C HIS A 643 8.76 31.55 6.71
N PRO A 644 8.50 32.77 7.21
CA PRO A 644 8.91 33.21 8.56
C PRO A 644 8.30 32.39 9.70
N ASN A 645 7.06 31.88 9.52
CA ASN A 645 6.38 31.06 10.52
C ASN A 645 6.85 29.59 10.55
N SER A 646 7.65 29.15 9.57
CA SER A 646 8.18 27.79 9.50
C SER A 646 9.47 27.67 10.31
N LYS A 647 9.58 26.60 11.11
CA LYS A 647 10.75 26.29 11.94
C LYS A 647 11.05 24.79 12.00
N PHE A 648 10.85 24.08 10.89
CA PHE A 648 10.91 22.62 10.82
C PHE A 648 12.13 22.10 10.06
N GLN A 649 13.07 22.97 9.68
CA GLN A 649 14.33 22.49 9.14
C GLN A 649 15.01 21.61 10.19
N ASP A 650 15.47 20.45 9.76
CA ASP A 650 16.09 19.50 10.65
C ASP A 650 17.56 19.82 10.86
N HIS A 651 18.30 19.67 9.78
CA HIS A 651 19.72 19.97 9.67
C HIS A 651 20.04 20.36 8.22
N TYR A 652 21.23 20.92 8.03
CA TYR A 652 21.90 21.00 6.74
C TYR A 652 23.38 20.66 6.90
N ASP A 653 23.97 20.15 5.83
CA ASP A 653 25.39 19.82 5.72
C ASP A 653 25.95 20.34 4.41
N LEU A 654 27.03 21.10 4.50
CA LEU A 654 27.85 21.51 3.38
C LEU A 654 29.19 20.79 3.46
N SER A 655 29.46 20.00 2.45
CA SER A 655 30.64 19.16 2.29
C SER A 655 31.51 19.68 1.16
N ILE A 656 32.82 19.52 1.31
CA ILE A 656 33.80 19.80 0.27
C ILE A 656 34.82 18.66 0.24
N GLY A 657 35.18 18.22 -0.96
CA GLY A 657 36.16 17.16 -1.17
C GLY A 657 37.05 17.46 -2.38
N LYS A 658 38.28 16.95 -2.37
CA LYS A 658 39.21 17.03 -3.49
C LYS A 658 39.39 15.63 -4.08
N CYS A 659 39.19 15.49 -5.39
CA CYS A 659 39.29 14.24 -6.13
C CYS A 659 38.46 13.09 -5.52
N GLY A 660 37.29 13.39 -4.97
CA GLY A 660 36.42 12.40 -4.32
C GLY A 660 36.88 11.97 -2.91
N THR A 661 37.90 12.62 -2.35
CA THR A 661 38.39 12.36 -0.99
C THR A 661 38.15 13.56 -0.07
N SER A 662 37.96 13.30 1.22
CA SER A 662 37.91 14.37 2.23
C SER A 662 39.28 15.03 2.34
N ALA A 663 39.36 16.32 2.00
CA ALA A 663 40.57 17.13 2.19
C ALA A 663 40.35 18.12 3.35
N GLY A 664 41.41 18.43 4.09
CA GLY A 664 41.36 19.38 5.19
C GLY A 664 41.37 20.83 4.68
N PHE A 665 40.35 21.61 5.05
CA PHE A 665 40.24 23.03 4.70
C PHE A 665 39.97 23.87 5.93
N GLU A 666 40.48 25.10 5.96
CA GLU A 666 40.00 26.12 6.89
C GLU A 666 38.77 26.80 6.28
N VAL A 667 37.72 26.98 7.08
CA VAL A 667 36.45 27.57 6.64
C VAL A 667 36.20 28.88 7.36
N LYS A 668 35.79 29.90 6.60
CA LYS A 668 35.48 31.24 7.10
C LYS A 668 34.15 31.72 6.53
N LEU A 669 33.51 32.62 7.26
CA LEU A 669 32.51 33.51 6.66
C LEU A 669 33.20 34.42 5.64
N PHE A 670 32.53 34.72 4.52
CA PHE A 670 33.08 35.62 3.51
C PHE A 670 33.47 36.97 4.13
N GLY A 671 34.70 37.41 3.89
CA GLY A 671 35.27 38.63 4.47
C GLY A 671 35.70 38.54 5.94
N SER A 672 35.48 37.40 6.62
CA SER A 672 35.97 37.16 7.98
C SER A 672 37.44 36.73 7.97
N LEU A 673 38.21 37.20 8.94
CA LEU A 673 39.56 36.69 9.22
C LEU A 673 39.56 35.51 10.20
N ILE A 674 38.43 35.26 10.86
CA ILE A 674 38.27 34.26 11.92
C ILE A 674 37.63 32.99 11.32
N PRO A 675 38.21 31.79 11.56
CA PRO A 675 37.61 30.51 11.19
C PRO A 675 36.24 30.28 11.83
N ALA A 676 35.32 29.67 11.08
CA ALA A 676 33.95 29.38 11.50
C ALA A 676 33.54 27.94 11.10
N PRO A 677 34.03 26.90 11.79
CA PRO A 677 33.76 25.51 11.42
C PRO A 677 32.28 25.12 11.54
N THR A 678 31.54 25.78 12.43
CA THR A 678 30.12 25.50 12.70
C THR A 678 29.17 26.00 11.63
N ILE A 679 29.64 26.64 10.55
CA ILE A 679 28.75 27.07 9.45
C ILE A 679 28.53 25.99 8.41
N LEU A 680 29.41 24.99 8.35
CA LEU A 680 29.32 23.87 7.41
C LEU A 680 28.17 22.93 7.74
N HIS A 681 27.84 22.81 9.01
CA HIS A 681 26.72 22.03 9.49
C HIS A 681 25.84 22.91 10.36
N GLY A 682 24.54 22.83 10.19
CA GLY A 682 23.64 23.54 11.08
C GLY A 682 22.41 22.72 11.37
N ASP A 683 22.17 22.50 12.65
CA ASP A 683 21.02 21.81 13.22
C ASP A 683 20.48 22.61 14.41
N ASN A 684 19.47 22.06 15.09
CA ASN A 684 19.17 22.47 16.46
C ASN A 684 19.02 21.24 17.36
N PRO A 685 20.05 20.89 18.15
CA PRO A 685 20.00 19.69 18.99
C PRO A 685 18.91 19.79 20.07
N ASP A 686 18.55 21.01 20.48
CA ASP A 686 17.44 21.27 21.41
C ASP A 686 16.08 21.13 20.73
N ASN A 687 15.99 20.84 19.43
CA ASN A 687 14.70 20.64 18.77
C ASN A 687 14.15 19.22 18.99
N ASN A 688 13.82 18.95 20.24
CA ASN A 688 13.20 17.72 20.70
C ASN A 688 12.14 18.02 21.76
N GLU A 689 11.41 16.99 22.17
CA GLU A 689 10.34 17.09 23.16
C GLU A 689 10.84 17.63 24.51
N ALA A 690 12.01 17.21 24.99
CA ALA A 690 12.54 17.64 26.28
C ALA A 690 12.79 19.15 26.39
N HIS A 691 12.96 19.82 25.26
CA HIS A 691 13.25 21.25 25.17
C HIS A 691 12.10 22.06 24.54
N SER A 692 10.88 21.51 24.51
CA SER A 692 9.67 22.20 24.00
C SER A 692 9.74 22.62 22.53
N CYS A 693 10.51 21.90 21.70
CA CYS A 693 10.54 22.09 20.26
C CYS A 693 10.79 23.56 19.84
N PRO A 694 11.94 24.18 20.19
CA PRO A 694 12.26 25.58 19.90
C PRO A 694 12.25 25.93 18.40
N GLY A 695 12.36 24.92 17.52
CA GLY A 695 12.38 25.05 16.09
C GLY A 695 13.77 25.40 15.54
N TYR A 696 13.91 25.29 14.23
CA TYR A 696 15.12 25.66 13.51
C TYR A 696 14.78 26.11 12.09
N ARG A 697 15.39 27.22 11.64
CA ARG A 697 15.10 27.84 10.34
C ARG A 697 16.22 27.68 9.31
N GLY A 698 17.27 26.93 9.65
CA GLY A 698 18.42 26.78 8.77
C GLY A 698 19.31 28.02 8.72
N THR A 699 19.78 28.32 7.52
CA THR A 699 20.65 29.47 7.26
C THR A 699 20.02 30.82 7.59
N ALA A 700 18.68 30.90 7.68
CA ALA A 700 17.93 32.10 8.06
C ALA A 700 17.65 32.20 9.57
N ASP A 701 18.28 31.35 10.40
CA ASP A 701 18.11 31.40 11.85
C ASP A 701 18.97 32.54 12.46
N PRO A 702 18.35 33.59 13.02
CA PRO A 702 19.08 34.75 13.54
C PRO A 702 19.94 34.41 14.76
N SER A 703 19.57 33.34 15.49
CA SER A 703 20.27 32.92 16.71
C SER A 703 21.55 32.15 16.40
N LYS A 704 21.67 31.59 15.19
CA LYS A 704 22.81 30.72 14.80
C LYS A 704 23.65 31.31 13.67
N PHE A 705 23.00 31.92 12.67
CA PHE A 705 23.67 32.30 11.42
C PHE A 705 23.31 33.72 10.91
N GLY A 706 22.27 34.37 11.44
CA GLY A 706 21.85 35.75 11.09
C GLY A 706 20.64 35.83 10.15
N ASP A 707 20.12 37.03 9.87
CA ASP A 707 18.89 37.26 9.09
C ASP A 707 19.02 37.07 7.56
N SER A 708 20.20 36.69 7.06
CA SER A 708 20.42 36.47 5.62
C SER A 708 19.93 35.08 5.21
N ASN A 709 19.04 35.01 4.22
CA ASN A 709 18.57 33.73 3.67
C ASN A 709 19.67 32.93 2.95
N ALA A 710 20.79 33.54 2.56
CA ALA A 710 21.92 32.88 1.91
C ALA A 710 23.24 33.24 2.59
N HIS A 711 24.15 32.28 2.67
CA HIS A 711 25.50 32.46 3.21
C HIS A 711 26.54 32.41 2.12
N GLN A 712 27.58 33.21 2.32
CA GLN A 712 28.80 33.15 1.55
C GLN A 712 29.92 32.71 2.49
N ILE A 713 30.59 31.64 2.11
CA ILE A 713 31.69 31.08 2.89
C ILE A 713 32.93 30.96 2.03
N THR A 714 34.07 30.90 2.69
CA THR A 714 35.39 30.86 2.08
C THR A 714 36.15 29.65 2.60
N PHE A 715 36.61 28.80 1.68
CA PHE A 715 37.49 27.67 1.94
C PHE A 715 38.93 28.05 1.62
N VAL A 716 39.85 27.74 2.53
CA VAL A 716 41.28 27.96 2.38
C VAL A 716 42.00 26.61 2.53
N PRO A 717 42.88 26.23 1.58
CA PRO A 717 43.63 24.98 1.68
C PRO A 717 44.60 25.01 2.87
N LEU A 718 44.66 23.91 3.63
CA LEU A 718 45.61 23.75 4.74
C LEU A 718 47.00 23.32 4.26
N PRO A 719 48.08 23.68 4.98
CA PRO A 719 48.10 24.55 6.17
C PRO A 719 47.98 26.03 5.79
N VAL A 720 47.11 26.80 6.44
CA VAL A 720 46.96 28.23 6.13
C VAL A 720 48.22 29.02 6.57
N PRO A 721 48.76 29.96 5.77
CA PRO A 721 48.36 30.37 4.41
C PRO A 721 49.16 29.70 3.27
N ALA A 722 50.00 28.71 3.60
CA ALA A 722 50.95 28.09 2.68
C ALA A 722 50.37 26.93 1.86
N GLY A 723 49.21 26.40 2.28
CA GLY A 723 48.49 25.32 1.63
C GLY A 723 48.07 25.71 0.21
N LYS A 724 48.05 24.72 -0.68
CA LYS A 724 47.73 24.90 -2.10
C LYS A 724 46.66 23.92 -2.53
N TRP A 725 45.84 24.31 -3.50
CA TRP A 725 44.83 23.44 -4.10
C TRP A 725 45.42 22.27 -4.88
N LEU A 726 46.64 22.42 -5.41
CA LEU A 726 47.39 21.38 -6.11
C LEU A 726 48.75 21.17 -5.43
N GLU A 727 49.08 19.91 -5.13
CA GLU A 727 50.40 19.51 -4.66
C GLU A 727 51.47 19.74 -5.73
N PRO A 728 52.76 19.86 -5.38
CA PRO A 728 53.82 20.17 -6.35
C PRO A 728 53.87 19.22 -7.57
N THR A 729 53.43 17.97 -7.42
CA THR A 729 53.39 16.97 -8.50
C THR A 729 52.07 16.90 -9.25
N GLU A 730 51.03 17.61 -8.79
CA GLU A 730 49.70 17.61 -9.40
C GLU A 730 49.57 18.74 -10.44
N SER A 731 49.16 18.39 -11.65
CA SER A 731 48.79 19.37 -12.69
C SER A 731 47.30 19.68 -12.71
N TYR A 732 46.48 18.83 -12.10
CA TYR A 732 45.03 18.88 -12.17
C TYR A 732 44.37 18.26 -10.93
N ALA A 733 43.27 18.84 -10.47
CA ALA A 733 42.39 18.26 -9.46
C ALA A 733 40.95 18.71 -9.66
N THR A 734 40.01 17.93 -9.14
CA THR A 734 38.60 18.35 -9.04
C THR A 734 38.25 18.62 -7.59
N VAL A 735 37.46 19.65 -7.34
CA VAL A 735 36.87 19.95 -6.03
C VAL A 735 35.37 19.79 -6.16
N SER A 736 34.81 18.87 -5.38
CA SER A 736 33.37 18.62 -5.29
C SER A 736 32.82 19.31 -4.05
N ILE A 737 31.75 20.08 -4.22
CA ILE A 737 31.01 20.72 -3.12
C ILE A 737 29.60 20.13 -3.14
N GLY A 738 29.16 19.61 -2.01
CA GLY A 738 27.82 19.05 -1.84
C GLY A 738 27.09 19.76 -0.72
N LEU A 739 25.85 20.18 -0.96
CA LEU A 739 24.94 20.65 0.05
C LEU A 739 23.83 19.61 0.22
N SER A 740 23.50 19.27 1.46
CA SER A 740 22.31 18.50 1.81
C SER A 740 21.51 19.18 2.92
N ALA A 741 20.20 19.02 2.92
CA ALA A 741 19.33 19.50 4.00
C ALA A 741 18.07 18.63 4.15
N SER A 742 17.53 18.60 5.35
CA SER A 742 16.32 17.86 5.68
C SER A 742 15.29 18.74 6.37
N LYS A 743 14.01 18.43 6.18
CA LYS A 743 12.88 19.09 6.86
C LYS A 743 12.06 18.04 7.60
N ARG A 744 11.62 18.37 8.82
CA ARG A 744 10.77 17.55 9.68
C ARG A 744 9.30 17.78 9.36
N THR A 745 8.80 16.97 8.43
CA THR A 745 7.40 16.96 8.02
C THR A 745 6.91 15.54 7.91
N THR A 746 5.66 15.29 8.32
CA THR A 746 5.04 13.97 8.27
C THR A 746 3.62 14.03 7.73
N ASN A 747 3.16 12.93 7.17
CA ASN A 747 1.75 12.66 6.89
C ASN A 747 1.18 11.57 7.82
N GLY A 748 1.93 11.20 8.86
CA GLY A 748 1.63 10.09 9.77
C GLY A 748 2.18 8.74 9.31
N TYR A 749 2.97 8.71 8.23
CA TYR A 749 3.65 7.51 7.72
C TYR A 749 5.16 7.77 7.55
N GLY A 750 5.95 6.69 7.63
CA GLY A 750 7.41 6.73 7.43
C GLY A 750 8.17 7.53 8.49
N ALA A 751 9.51 7.55 8.43
CA ALA A 751 10.33 8.17 9.48
C ALA A 751 10.20 9.71 9.62
N GLY A 752 9.37 10.38 8.81
CA GLY A 752 8.88 11.77 8.98
C GLY A 752 9.92 12.90 9.07
N ALA A 753 11.17 12.65 8.68
CA ALA A 753 11.93 13.60 7.88
C ALA A 753 11.65 13.27 6.41
N ASN A 754 11.64 14.24 5.50
CA ASN A 754 11.49 13.97 4.06
C ASN A 754 12.31 12.73 3.67
N ALA A 755 11.65 11.69 3.15
CA ALA A 755 12.27 10.41 2.82
C ALA A 755 13.42 10.54 1.78
N ALA A 756 13.54 11.72 1.15
CA ALA A 756 14.71 12.14 0.39
C ALA A 756 15.22 13.51 0.92
N PRO A 757 16.46 13.61 1.42
CA PRO A 757 17.04 14.90 1.75
C PRO A 757 17.18 15.76 0.50
N TYR A 758 16.96 17.07 0.63
CA TYR A 758 17.35 18.03 -0.41
C TYR A 758 18.85 17.87 -0.60
N SER A 759 19.30 17.62 -1.83
CA SER A 759 20.73 17.51 -2.13
C SER A 759 21.05 18.19 -3.45
N VAL A 760 22.15 18.90 -3.48
CA VAL A 760 22.72 19.49 -4.69
C VAL A 760 24.23 19.42 -4.58
N SER A 761 24.90 19.13 -5.68
CA SER A 761 26.35 19.19 -5.74
C SER A 761 26.80 19.96 -6.97
N THR A 762 27.96 20.59 -6.83
CA THR A 762 28.67 21.24 -7.92
C THR A 762 30.14 20.86 -7.86
N GLY A 763 30.81 20.94 -9.01
CA GLY A 763 32.22 20.65 -9.13
C GLY A 763 32.94 21.82 -9.77
N VAL A 764 34.15 22.09 -9.28
CA VAL A 764 35.12 22.94 -9.98
C VAL A 764 36.36 22.13 -10.29
N ALA A 765 36.88 22.29 -11.50
CA ALA A 765 38.16 21.71 -11.87
C ALA A 765 39.26 22.76 -11.69
N ILE A 766 40.43 22.35 -11.24
CA ILE A 766 41.59 23.22 -11.05
C ILE A 766 42.73 22.66 -11.86
N GLU A 767 43.28 23.47 -12.76
CA GLU A 767 44.45 23.15 -13.57
C GLU A 767 45.58 24.12 -13.28
N ARG A 768 46.79 23.59 -13.09
CA ARG A 768 47.99 24.41 -12.93
C ARG A 768 48.35 25.05 -14.27
N LEU A 769 48.45 26.38 -14.30
CA LEU A 769 49.07 27.07 -15.43
C LEU A 769 50.60 26.95 -15.34
N PRO A 770 51.26 26.57 -16.46
CA PRO A 770 52.71 26.52 -16.53
C PRO A 770 53.40 27.86 -16.27
#